data_AF-A0A0M8NZZ0-F1
#
_entry.id   AF-A0A0M8NZZ0-F1
#
_cell.length_a   1.000
_cell.length_b   1.000
_cell.length_c   1.000
_cell.angle_alpha   90.00
_cell.angle_beta   90.00
_cell.angle_gamma   90.00
#
_symmetry.space_group_name_H-M   'P 1'
#
loop_
_entity.id
_entity.type
_entity.pdbx_description
1 polymer ?
#
loop_
_entity_poly.entity_id
_entity_poly.type
_entity_poly.pdbx_seq_one_letter_code
_entity_poly.pdbx_strand_id
1 'polypeptide(L)'
;MANTPMQRHDWIHQVGLVAFNYGIQRRSKDAGDLGVRLCLVSEALKNADPGELTEEEIQELSEVIRELESISKCNTWPSEPDRTQQVRQNIESFLGGSKKDRKTRLVIKTDRLLRKLQAYESPVQLFAKPPKQARGEYPEHIKKKLLLGLRRQSRCSQCLAGAGDQSSSRWHPTRLLLKNGLQQDQNSASFDIVVSSDPIDFWQDICLRLPLDAKRVLRFADEDPPRPIDRHGPEAAGFCGLLSCRTFARICFDFEDRQFVRVQDGFRLQQRPSPGVGMSLPHVLQEYSLEVKDKISLAYIIASAFWQFYDTQILRHKWTSESILFMPEEVGHTQRLPNKAYISIQFESGREQTDEYLDTDFLVHRFPRILSFAVILLEIGLGRSLRLRQFDSPVAQFNSDFEVASQALVDLREMSWTNFANKDVYVKATENCLESNHYRIQQAANGPTDAATLSHLNSDYRRSVDIDQRRKTFYNKVVWPLQWLAETGFQGSYNQVTFFSERTEPQPSASQSPTPSHVQSMPMPSFHAGGLINPHGWLDHLKQINQYIHRTLHKRPASCKGIRIAILDTGYDLSAPFFQDHKRLRRVKGWKDFVSASKTPVDTFGHGTFMATLAIESAPVAELCIARVAENTDKLTHSPSRIADAIRWAAIEQEADVISMSFGFPGTKEEIAKAIDEVRISRKGKIIFLASAGNFGPYQDDTFPASHPAVIAFRATTSLGRFLETNPTNENAVVFGTFGDDIPQRLREYRSQVCQPGTSAATAIAGGIAAMILSYVTVLPMLVTWEDKVGLLSISWTTEGMQKLFHRMSDDMGNRKRFLNPIKFFSDRPTDLARYCAIYDCLQGK
;
A
#
# COMPACT_ATOMS: atom_id res chain seq x y z
N MET A 1 -3.82 -0.79 -51.52
CA MET A 1 -4.85 0.28 -51.35
C MET A 1 -5.45 0.22 -49.94
N ALA A 2 -4.85 0.93 -48.99
CA ALA A 2 -5.42 1.18 -47.66
C ALA A 2 -5.80 2.67 -47.58
N ASN A 3 -7.10 2.96 -47.65
CA ASN A 3 -7.61 4.33 -47.78
C ASN A 3 -7.91 4.99 -46.43
N THR A 4 -7.86 4.26 -45.31
CA THR A 4 -8.01 4.84 -43.97
C THR A 4 -6.77 4.60 -43.10
N PRO A 5 -6.43 5.49 -42.15
CA PRO A 5 -5.34 5.29 -41.20
C PRO A 5 -5.42 3.95 -40.46
N MET A 6 -6.63 3.52 -40.11
CA MET A 6 -6.89 2.24 -39.44
C MET A 6 -6.57 1.03 -40.34
N GLN A 7 -6.89 1.10 -41.64
CA GLN A 7 -6.50 0.07 -42.61
C GLN A 7 -4.98 0.01 -42.81
N ARG A 8 -4.27 1.13 -42.68
CA ARG A 8 -2.80 1.18 -42.80
C ARG A 8 -2.13 0.56 -41.57
N HIS A 9 -2.64 0.85 -40.38
CA HIS A 9 -2.21 0.20 -39.12
C HIS A 9 -2.31 -1.32 -39.24
N ASP A 10 -3.50 -1.85 -39.54
CA ASP A 10 -3.76 -3.28 -39.56
C ASP A 10 -2.87 -4.00 -40.57
N TRP A 11 -2.66 -3.35 -41.71
CA TRP A 11 -1.83 -3.87 -42.78
C TRP A 11 -0.34 -3.95 -42.38
N ILE A 12 0.24 -2.87 -41.83
CA ILE A 12 1.65 -2.88 -41.41
C ILE A 12 1.89 -3.90 -40.28
N HIS A 13 0.99 -3.94 -39.29
CA HIS A 13 1.11 -4.82 -38.13
C HIS A 13 1.24 -6.28 -38.56
N GLN A 14 0.34 -6.69 -39.45
CA GLN A 14 0.22 -8.08 -39.81
C GLN A 14 1.31 -8.52 -40.82
N VAL A 15 1.80 -7.63 -41.70
CA VAL A 15 3.04 -7.91 -42.49
C VAL A 15 4.22 -8.09 -41.53
N GLY A 16 4.31 -7.23 -40.50
CA GLY A 16 5.31 -7.32 -39.45
C GLY A 16 5.31 -8.67 -38.72
N LEU A 17 4.13 -9.17 -38.34
CA LEU A 17 3.97 -10.48 -37.70
C LEU A 17 4.44 -11.64 -38.60
N VAL A 18 4.10 -11.62 -39.89
CA VAL A 18 4.54 -12.68 -40.83
C VAL A 18 6.06 -12.67 -40.98
N ALA A 19 6.68 -11.49 -41.11
CA ALA A 19 8.14 -11.33 -41.18
C ALA A 19 8.84 -11.80 -39.89
N PHE A 20 8.30 -11.42 -38.73
CA PHE A 20 8.81 -11.81 -37.42
C PHE A 20 8.77 -13.33 -37.22
N ASN A 21 7.61 -13.94 -37.46
CA ASN A 21 7.43 -15.39 -37.33
C ASN A 21 8.33 -16.17 -38.29
N TYR A 22 8.50 -15.67 -39.52
CA TYR A 22 9.45 -16.24 -40.47
C TYR A 22 10.90 -16.14 -39.95
N GLY A 23 11.29 -15.00 -39.38
CA GLY A 23 12.60 -14.81 -38.76
C GLY A 23 12.88 -15.81 -37.64
N ILE A 24 11.91 -16.08 -36.77
CA ILE A 24 12.02 -17.11 -35.72
C ILE A 24 12.17 -18.51 -36.33
N GLN A 25 11.26 -18.89 -37.24
CA GLN A 25 11.22 -20.24 -37.80
C GLN A 25 12.48 -20.60 -38.59
N ARG A 26 13.05 -19.64 -39.33
CA ARG A 26 14.24 -19.86 -40.16
C ARG A 26 15.54 -19.36 -39.51
N ARG A 27 15.50 -18.88 -38.26
CA ARG A 27 16.63 -18.23 -37.57
C ARG A 27 17.27 -17.10 -38.38
N SER A 28 16.47 -16.33 -39.12
CA SER A 28 16.94 -15.22 -39.95
C SER A 28 16.87 -13.90 -39.17
N LYS A 29 18.04 -13.35 -38.82
CA LYS A 29 18.16 -12.09 -38.08
C LYS A 29 17.53 -10.91 -38.82
N ASP A 30 17.72 -10.85 -40.13
CA ASP A 30 17.23 -9.74 -40.95
C ASP A 30 15.69 -9.73 -41.07
N ALA A 31 15.07 -10.92 -41.15
CA ALA A 31 13.62 -11.04 -41.15
C ALA A 31 13.02 -10.66 -39.80
N GLY A 32 13.66 -11.09 -38.71
CA GLY A 32 13.24 -10.74 -37.35
C GLY A 32 13.31 -9.23 -37.10
N ASP A 33 14.41 -8.58 -37.46
CA ASP A 33 14.61 -7.14 -37.26
C ASP A 33 13.59 -6.30 -38.07
N LEU A 34 13.35 -6.66 -39.33
CA LEU A 34 12.34 -6.00 -40.14
C LEU A 34 10.93 -6.18 -39.55
N GLY A 35 10.58 -7.39 -39.09
CA GLY A 35 9.29 -7.68 -38.47
C GLY A 35 9.04 -6.85 -37.21
N VAL A 36 10.05 -6.74 -36.33
CA VAL A 36 9.95 -5.93 -35.10
C VAL A 36 9.71 -4.46 -35.41
N ARG A 37 10.49 -3.87 -36.33
CA ARG A 37 10.36 -2.44 -36.68
C ARG A 37 8.99 -2.10 -37.24
N LEU A 38 8.42 -2.96 -38.09
CA LEU A 38 7.09 -2.76 -38.66
C LEU A 38 5.99 -2.83 -37.60
N CYS A 39 6.09 -3.77 -36.65
CA CYS A 39 5.16 -3.83 -35.53
C CYS A 39 5.21 -2.54 -34.68
N LEU A 40 6.40 -2.01 -34.39
CA LEU A 40 6.57 -0.76 -33.64
C LEU A 40 6.00 0.46 -34.37
N VAL A 41 6.24 0.57 -35.69
CA VAL A 41 5.66 1.65 -36.51
C VAL A 41 4.13 1.55 -36.52
N SER A 42 3.57 0.34 -36.63
CA SER A 42 2.12 0.17 -36.57
C SER A 42 1.54 0.63 -35.23
N GLU A 43 2.14 0.21 -34.12
CA GLU A 43 1.67 0.63 -32.78
C GLU A 43 1.75 2.16 -32.60
N ALA A 44 2.81 2.80 -33.10
CA ALA A 44 2.90 4.26 -33.08
C ALA A 44 1.78 4.94 -33.88
N LEU A 45 1.42 4.39 -35.05
CA LEU A 45 0.33 4.90 -35.88
C LEU A 45 -1.06 4.66 -35.29
N LYS A 46 -1.25 3.60 -34.50
CA LYS A 46 -2.50 3.33 -33.77
C LYS A 46 -2.81 4.40 -32.76
N ASN A 47 -1.76 4.92 -32.12
CA ASN A 47 -1.84 5.87 -31.01
C ASN A 47 -1.69 7.33 -31.46
N ALA A 48 -1.29 7.58 -32.71
CA ALA A 48 -1.21 8.91 -33.30
C ALA A 48 -2.58 9.39 -33.80
N ASP A 49 -2.97 10.62 -33.48
CA ASP A 49 -4.13 11.27 -34.09
C ASP A 49 -3.84 11.54 -35.58
N PRO A 50 -4.69 11.10 -36.53
CA PRO A 50 -4.50 11.34 -37.95
C PRO A 50 -4.30 12.81 -38.34
N GLY A 51 -4.78 13.76 -37.53
CA GLY A 51 -4.60 15.19 -37.73
C GLY A 51 -3.28 15.78 -37.23
N GLU A 52 -2.49 15.02 -36.47
CA GLU A 52 -1.24 15.51 -35.85
C GLU A 52 0.04 15.07 -36.61
N LEU A 53 -0.09 14.23 -37.63
CA LEU A 53 1.04 13.82 -38.47
C LEU A 53 1.50 14.95 -39.40
N THR A 54 2.80 15.21 -39.43
CA THR A 54 3.43 16.16 -40.35
C THR A 54 3.40 15.63 -41.79
N GLU A 55 3.43 16.53 -42.78
CA GLU A 55 3.49 16.13 -44.21
C GLU A 55 4.69 15.23 -44.51
N GLU A 56 5.82 15.46 -43.83
CA GLU A 56 7.01 14.61 -43.98
C GLU A 56 6.81 13.18 -43.43
N GLU A 57 6.08 13.02 -42.33
CA GLU A 57 5.75 11.71 -41.76
C GLU A 57 4.76 10.96 -42.64
N ILE A 58 3.76 11.66 -43.18
CA ILE A 58 2.79 11.11 -44.13
C ILE A 58 3.50 10.62 -45.41
N GLN A 59 4.47 11.39 -45.90
CA GLN A 59 5.26 11.03 -47.08
C GLN A 59 6.11 9.78 -46.84
N GLU A 60 6.86 9.74 -45.73
CA GLU A 60 7.73 8.60 -45.41
C GLU A 60 6.92 7.32 -45.12
N LEU A 61 5.76 7.44 -44.44
CA LEU A 61 4.80 6.36 -44.25
C LEU A 61 4.29 5.81 -45.58
N SER A 62 3.92 6.69 -46.51
CA SER A 62 3.43 6.32 -47.84
C SER A 62 4.51 5.60 -48.66
N GLU A 63 5.78 5.92 -48.45
CA GLU A 63 6.89 5.24 -49.11
C GLU A 63 7.16 3.83 -48.55
N VAL A 64 7.10 3.66 -47.23
CA VAL A 64 7.24 2.34 -46.58
C VAL A 64 6.10 1.42 -47.02
N ILE A 65 4.86 1.92 -47.02
CA ILE A 65 3.69 1.14 -47.47
C ILE A 65 3.85 0.70 -48.92
N ARG A 66 4.26 1.59 -49.83
CA ARG A 66 4.41 1.27 -51.25
C ARG A 66 5.44 0.16 -51.51
N GLU A 67 6.54 0.16 -50.75
CA GLU A 67 7.56 -0.89 -50.87
C GLU A 67 7.06 -2.23 -50.31
N LEU A 68 6.37 -2.22 -49.17
CA LEU A 68 5.79 -3.42 -48.59
C LEU A 68 4.66 -4.00 -49.48
N GLU A 69 3.89 -3.17 -50.19
CA GLU A 69 2.92 -3.60 -51.21
C GLU A 69 3.63 -4.25 -52.41
N SER A 70 4.76 -3.68 -52.84
CA SER A 70 5.58 -4.24 -53.91
C SER A 70 6.17 -5.62 -53.56
N ILE A 71 6.50 -5.84 -52.28
CA ILE A 71 7.04 -7.10 -51.77
C ILE A 71 5.93 -8.14 -51.61
N SER A 72 4.82 -7.77 -50.98
CA SER A 72 3.73 -8.71 -50.70
C SER A 72 2.89 -9.06 -51.93
N LYS A 73 2.81 -8.16 -52.94
CA LYS A 73 1.97 -8.29 -54.15
C LYS A 73 0.53 -8.74 -53.86
N CYS A 74 -0.03 -8.32 -52.73
CA CYS A 74 -1.35 -8.74 -52.28
C CYS A 74 -2.38 -7.64 -52.55
N ASN A 75 -3.48 -7.99 -53.24
CA ASN A 75 -4.60 -7.06 -53.48
C ASN A 75 -5.51 -6.90 -52.24
N THR A 76 -5.44 -7.81 -51.27
CA THR A 76 -6.25 -7.85 -50.03
C THR A 76 -5.45 -8.54 -48.90
N TRP A 77 -5.83 -8.29 -47.64
CA TRP A 77 -5.10 -8.76 -46.45
C TRP A 77 -5.01 -10.32 -46.37
N PRO A 78 -3.89 -10.93 -45.91
CA PRO A 78 -3.77 -12.35 -45.64
C PRO A 78 -4.45 -12.73 -44.31
N SER A 79 -5.77 -12.91 -44.33
CA SER A 79 -6.48 -13.67 -43.30
C SER A 79 -6.48 -15.18 -43.61
N GLU A 80 -6.13 -15.56 -44.84
CA GLU A 80 -6.12 -16.95 -45.31
C GLU A 80 -4.72 -17.58 -45.19
N PRO A 81 -4.63 -18.87 -44.81
CA PRO A 81 -3.36 -19.59 -44.70
C PRO A 81 -2.51 -19.56 -45.97
N ASP A 82 -3.13 -19.71 -47.14
CA ASP A 82 -2.43 -19.75 -48.43
C ASP A 82 -1.79 -18.41 -48.78
N ARG A 83 -2.49 -17.30 -48.48
CA ARG A 83 -1.98 -15.95 -48.68
C ARG A 83 -0.87 -15.62 -47.69
N THR A 84 -1.00 -16.08 -46.44
CA THR A 84 0.05 -15.94 -45.41
C THR A 84 1.32 -16.66 -45.86
N GLN A 85 1.19 -17.85 -46.43
CA GLN A 85 2.30 -18.61 -46.99
C GLN A 85 2.92 -17.91 -48.20
N GLN A 86 2.11 -17.30 -49.07
CA GLN A 86 2.59 -16.52 -50.21
C GLN A 86 3.38 -15.27 -49.78
N VAL A 87 2.88 -14.51 -48.79
CA VAL A 87 3.59 -13.35 -48.23
C VAL A 87 4.91 -13.78 -47.61
N ARG A 88 4.92 -14.90 -46.87
CA ARG A 88 6.13 -15.49 -46.31
C ARG A 88 7.17 -15.83 -47.40
N GLN A 89 6.74 -16.50 -48.47
CA GLN A 89 7.62 -16.83 -49.61
C GLN A 89 8.16 -15.58 -50.33
N ASN A 90 7.34 -14.54 -50.45
CA ASN A 90 7.75 -13.28 -51.08
C ASN A 90 8.76 -12.51 -50.22
N ILE A 91 8.58 -12.51 -48.90
CA ILE A 91 9.57 -11.97 -47.94
C ILE A 91 10.87 -12.78 -48.01
N GLU A 92 10.78 -14.11 -48.09
CA GLU A 92 11.93 -15.01 -48.27
C GLU A 92 12.70 -14.68 -49.56
N SER A 93 12.00 -14.53 -50.69
CA SER A 93 12.58 -14.14 -51.97
C SER A 93 13.22 -12.74 -51.92
N PHE A 94 12.57 -11.78 -51.25
CA PHE A 94 13.09 -10.43 -51.08
C PHE A 94 14.38 -10.40 -50.24
N LEU A 95 14.41 -11.17 -49.14
CA LEU A 95 15.56 -11.25 -48.24
C LEU A 95 16.73 -12.07 -48.82
N GLY A 96 16.42 -13.05 -49.68
CA GLY A 96 17.41 -13.89 -50.38
C GLY A 96 17.93 -13.30 -51.70
N GLY A 97 17.30 -12.26 -52.25
CA GLY A 97 17.67 -11.66 -53.54
C GLY A 97 18.99 -10.87 -53.53
N SER A 98 19.77 -10.97 -54.61
CA SER A 98 21.11 -10.36 -54.78
C SER A 98 21.19 -8.82 -54.72
N LYS A 99 20.06 -8.09 -54.63
CA LYS A 99 20.04 -6.61 -54.63
C LYS A 99 20.13 -6.03 -53.20
N LYS A 100 21.34 -6.04 -52.63
CA LYS A 100 21.68 -5.48 -51.30
C LYS A 100 21.18 -4.04 -51.07
N ASP A 101 21.09 -3.24 -52.14
CA ASP A 101 20.67 -1.83 -52.10
C ASP A 101 19.18 -1.63 -51.74
N ARG A 102 18.29 -2.50 -52.25
CA ARG A 102 16.84 -2.37 -52.02
C ARG A 102 16.43 -2.76 -50.61
N LYS A 103 17.06 -3.80 -50.05
CA LYS A 103 16.92 -4.22 -48.65
C LYS A 103 17.36 -3.13 -47.69
N THR A 104 18.55 -2.57 -47.92
CA THR A 104 19.13 -1.51 -47.09
C THR A 104 18.24 -0.27 -47.08
N ARG A 105 17.69 0.10 -48.25
CA ARG A 105 16.79 1.25 -48.40
C ARG A 105 15.50 1.10 -47.59
N LEU A 106 14.85 -0.06 -47.63
CA LEU A 106 13.61 -0.29 -46.86
C LEU A 106 13.86 -0.21 -45.35
N VAL A 107 14.95 -0.79 -44.87
CA VAL A 107 15.34 -0.73 -43.45
C VAL A 107 15.58 0.71 -43.02
N ILE A 108 16.33 1.49 -43.81
CA ILE A 108 16.61 2.91 -43.52
C ILE A 108 15.32 3.74 -43.45
N LYS A 109 14.38 3.55 -44.39
CA LYS A 109 13.11 4.28 -44.40
C LYS A 109 12.24 3.95 -43.20
N THR A 110 12.15 2.66 -42.85
CA THR A 110 11.40 2.19 -41.68
C THR A 110 11.99 2.76 -40.38
N ASP A 111 13.31 2.81 -40.27
CA ASP A 111 14.05 3.38 -39.13
C ASP A 111 13.86 4.90 -39.01
N ARG A 112 13.87 5.61 -40.15
CA ARG A 112 13.64 7.06 -40.18
C ARG A 112 12.21 7.41 -39.81
N LEU A 113 11.24 6.70 -40.35
CA LEU A 113 9.82 6.88 -40.02
C LEU A 113 9.56 6.61 -38.54
N LEU A 114 10.10 5.51 -38.00
CA LEU A 114 9.96 5.17 -36.58
C LEU A 114 10.50 6.30 -35.68
N ARG A 115 11.69 6.83 -35.97
CA ARG A 115 12.27 7.95 -35.22
C ARG A 115 11.43 9.23 -35.27
N LYS A 116 10.78 9.51 -36.41
CA LYS A 116 9.91 10.69 -36.56
C LYS A 116 8.62 10.54 -35.75
N LEU A 117 7.97 9.38 -35.86
CA LEU A 117 6.74 9.08 -35.13
C LEU A 117 6.95 8.99 -33.59
N GLN A 118 8.18 8.77 -33.14
CA GLN A 118 8.58 8.76 -31.73
C GLN A 118 8.95 10.15 -31.16
N ALA A 119 8.65 11.27 -31.85
CA ALA A 119 9.14 12.61 -31.51
C ALA A 119 8.69 13.21 -30.15
N TYR A 120 7.95 12.49 -29.31
CA TYR A 120 7.72 12.87 -27.90
C TYR A 120 8.35 11.89 -26.90
N GLU A 121 9.50 11.29 -27.22
CA GLU A 121 10.18 10.36 -26.30
C GLU A 121 11.48 10.89 -25.68
N SER A 122 11.92 12.12 -26.01
CA SER A 122 13.14 12.70 -25.41
C SER A 122 12.84 13.77 -24.35
N PRO A 123 13.31 13.60 -23.09
CA PRO A 123 13.19 14.60 -22.02
C PRO A 123 13.69 16.01 -22.40
N VAL A 124 14.64 16.13 -23.32
CA VAL A 124 15.21 17.41 -23.75
C VAL A 124 14.22 18.24 -24.57
N GLN A 125 13.42 17.60 -25.43
CA GLN A 125 12.45 18.30 -26.27
C GLN A 125 11.17 18.65 -25.49
N LEU A 126 10.84 17.88 -24.45
CA LEU A 126 9.68 18.06 -23.58
C LEU A 126 9.63 19.45 -22.91
N PHE A 127 10.75 19.91 -22.34
CA PHE A 127 10.83 21.22 -21.68
C PHE A 127 11.05 22.38 -22.67
N ALA A 128 11.60 22.10 -23.86
CA ALA A 128 11.90 23.13 -24.86
C ALA A 128 10.67 23.55 -25.69
N LYS A 129 9.68 22.65 -25.86
CA LYS A 129 8.49 22.90 -26.68
C LYS A 129 7.20 22.50 -25.93
N PRO A 130 6.81 23.22 -24.88
CA PRO A 130 5.52 22.99 -24.23
C PRO A 130 4.37 23.32 -25.20
N PRO A 131 3.17 22.74 -25.00
CA PRO A 131 2.03 22.98 -25.87
C PRO A 131 1.59 24.45 -25.82
N LYS A 132 1.12 24.97 -26.95
CA LYS A 132 0.70 26.38 -27.07
C LYS A 132 -0.52 26.70 -26.21
N GLN A 133 -1.40 25.73 -25.99
CA GLN A 133 -2.57 25.83 -25.12
C GLN A 133 -2.51 24.73 -24.07
N ALA A 134 -2.88 25.07 -22.84
CA ALA A 134 -2.88 24.12 -21.75
C ALA A 134 -4.03 23.11 -21.94
N ARG A 135 -3.69 21.83 -21.94
CA ARG A 135 -4.67 20.74 -22.10
C ARG A 135 -5.47 20.59 -20.80
N GLY A 136 -6.80 20.61 -20.91
CA GLY A 136 -7.72 20.36 -19.79
C GLY A 136 -7.95 21.52 -18.82
N GLU A 137 -7.61 22.77 -19.18
CA GLU A 137 -7.86 23.96 -18.35
C GLU A 137 -9.35 24.23 -18.09
N TYR A 138 -9.76 24.43 -16.83
CA TYR A 138 -11.10 24.92 -16.51
C TYR A 138 -11.21 26.42 -16.85
N PRO A 139 -12.21 26.84 -17.63
CA PRO A 139 -12.45 28.26 -17.87
C PRO A 139 -12.68 29.04 -16.57
N GLU A 140 -12.24 30.29 -16.54
CA GLU A 140 -12.28 31.15 -15.34
C GLU A 140 -13.69 31.29 -14.74
N HIS A 141 -14.72 31.39 -15.59
CA HIS A 141 -16.10 31.47 -15.14
C HIS A 141 -16.57 30.19 -14.44
N ILE A 142 -16.02 29.03 -14.79
CA ILE A 142 -16.35 27.75 -14.14
C ILE A 142 -15.79 27.73 -12.72
N LYS A 143 -14.53 28.12 -12.53
CA LYS A 143 -13.89 28.22 -11.21
C LYS A 143 -14.67 29.17 -10.29
N LYS A 144 -15.08 30.34 -10.82
CA LYS A 144 -15.90 31.32 -10.09
C LYS A 144 -17.28 30.78 -9.71
N LYS A 145 -17.99 30.16 -10.66
CA LYS A 145 -19.32 29.56 -10.40
C LYS A 145 -19.23 28.46 -9.33
N LEU A 146 -18.23 27.59 -9.40
CA LEU A 146 -17.99 26.53 -8.41
C LEU A 146 -17.87 27.09 -7.00
N LEU A 147 -16.97 28.07 -6.80
CA LEU A 147 -16.72 28.67 -5.49
C LEU A 147 -17.94 29.43 -4.96
N LEU A 148 -18.62 30.18 -5.82
CA LEU A 148 -19.84 30.89 -5.44
C LEU A 148 -20.93 29.91 -4.98
N GLY A 149 -21.15 28.83 -5.73
CA GLY A 149 -22.15 27.82 -5.41
C GLY A 149 -21.84 27.09 -4.10
N LEU A 150 -20.58 26.67 -3.91
CA LEU A 150 -20.13 26.02 -2.67
C LEU A 150 -20.29 26.95 -1.47
N ARG A 151 -19.91 28.23 -1.61
CA ARG A 151 -20.07 29.24 -0.54
C ARG A 151 -21.53 29.45 -0.15
N ARG A 152 -22.48 29.24 -1.05
CA ARG A 152 -23.91 29.35 -0.72
C ARG A 152 -24.43 28.09 -0.05
N GLN A 153 -24.08 26.91 -0.58
CA GLN A 153 -24.64 25.63 -0.14
C GLN A 153 -24.05 25.11 1.17
N SER A 154 -22.77 25.40 1.45
CA SER A 154 -22.10 24.92 2.66
C SER A 154 -22.42 25.73 3.92
N ARG A 155 -23.10 26.89 3.81
CA ARG A 155 -23.43 27.75 4.95
C ARG A 155 -24.68 27.22 5.68
N CYS A 156 -24.59 27.05 7.00
CA CYS A 156 -25.73 26.65 7.82
C CYS A 156 -26.05 27.67 8.92
N SER A 157 -27.33 28.04 9.05
CA SER A 157 -27.85 28.93 10.10
C SER A 157 -28.47 28.18 11.28
N GLN A 158 -28.76 26.88 11.17
CA GLN A 158 -29.54 26.10 12.14
C GLN A 158 -28.71 25.14 13.00
N CYS A 159 -27.50 24.76 12.59
CA CYS A 159 -26.62 23.88 13.38
C CYS A 159 -25.94 24.67 14.54
N LEU A 160 -26.30 24.36 15.78
CA LEU A 160 -25.71 24.93 17.00
C LEU A 160 -24.34 24.30 17.32
N ALA A 161 -23.21 24.96 17.06
CA ALA A 161 -21.94 24.65 17.74
C ALA A 161 -22.08 24.85 19.25
N GLY A 162 -21.40 23.96 19.96
CA GLY A 162 -21.32 23.92 21.41
C GLY A 162 -20.96 25.28 22.02
N ALA A 163 -21.42 25.46 23.27
CA ALA A 163 -21.26 26.64 24.08
C ALA A 163 -19.82 27.20 24.03
N GLY A 164 -19.65 28.46 23.59
CA GLY A 164 -18.40 29.17 23.83
C GLY A 164 -18.07 30.37 22.94
N ASP A 165 -18.53 30.46 21.69
CA ASP A 165 -18.07 31.56 20.82
C ASP A 165 -19.14 32.05 19.82
N GLN A 166 -19.44 33.34 19.88
CA GLN A 166 -20.60 33.97 19.21
C GLN A 166 -20.29 34.56 17.82
N SER A 167 -19.14 34.28 17.19
CA SER A 167 -18.75 35.00 15.96
C SER A 167 -18.42 34.18 14.69
N SER A 168 -18.59 32.86 14.63
CA SER A 168 -18.30 32.11 13.40
C SER A 168 -19.57 31.54 12.75
N SER A 169 -19.86 31.97 11.52
CA SER A 169 -20.84 31.29 10.67
C SER A 169 -20.38 29.84 10.46
N ARG A 170 -21.25 28.86 10.75
CA ARG A 170 -20.90 27.43 10.80
C ARG A 170 -21.04 26.79 9.43
N TRP A 171 -19.91 26.58 8.78
CA TRP A 171 -19.80 25.94 7.47
C TRP A 171 -19.77 24.43 7.64
N HIS A 172 -20.52 23.69 6.82
CA HIS A 172 -20.39 22.23 6.77
C HIS A 172 -19.00 21.84 6.25
N PRO A 173 -18.27 20.96 6.94
CA PRO A 173 -17.01 20.41 6.45
C PRO A 173 -17.17 19.93 5.01
N THR A 174 -16.44 20.56 4.09
CA THR A 174 -16.55 20.33 2.63
C THR A 174 -15.16 20.06 2.07
N ARG A 175 -14.99 18.95 1.34
CA ARG A 175 -13.72 18.58 0.72
C ARG A 175 -13.90 18.34 -0.77
N LEU A 176 -13.03 18.95 -1.57
CA LEU A 176 -13.00 18.79 -3.02
C LEU A 176 -12.03 17.68 -3.40
N LEU A 177 -12.50 16.66 -4.12
CA LEU A 177 -11.67 15.62 -4.71
C LEU A 177 -10.88 16.20 -5.88
N LEU A 178 -9.56 16.10 -5.81
CA LEU A 178 -8.66 16.52 -6.88
C LEU A 178 -8.71 15.49 -8.02
N LYS A 179 -8.96 15.96 -9.23
CA LYS A 179 -9.02 15.15 -10.45
C LYS A 179 -8.29 15.84 -11.58
N ASN A 180 -7.97 15.06 -12.61
CA ASN A 180 -7.45 15.59 -13.86
C ASN A 180 -8.51 16.51 -14.52
N GLY A 181 -8.03 17.48 -15.28
CA GLY A 181 -8.84 18.58 -15.84
C GLY A 181 -9.98 18.15 -16.78
N LEU A 182 -10.50 19.09 -17.55
CA LEU A 182 -11.62 18.82 -18.47
C LEU A 182 -11.30 17.67 -19.45
N GLN A 183 -12.18 16.67 -19.49
CA GLN A 183 -12.20 15.66 -20.55
C GLN A 183 -12.81 16.28 -21.81
N GLN A 184 -12.17 16.08 -22.97
CA GLN A 184 -12.49 16.78 -24.22
C GLN A 184 -13.92 16.53 -24.76
N ASP A 185 -14.61 15.50 -24.28
CA ASP A 185 -15.95 15.08 -24.76
C ASP A 185 -17.13 15.54 -23.88
N GLN A 186 -16.92 16.42 -22.89
CA GLN A 186 -17.98 16.82 -21.95
C GLN A 186 -18.51 18.25 -22.21
N ASN A 187 -19.84 18.41 -22.31
CA ASN A 187 -20.52 19.72 -22.39
C ASN A 187 -20.57 20.48 -21.03
N SER A 188 -20.13 19.84 -19.94
CA SER A 188 -20.14 20.39 -18.59
C SER A 188 -18.90 19.98 -17.81
N ALA A 189 -18.35 20.89 -17.00
CA ALA A 189 -17.34 20.55 -16.01
C ALA A 189 -18.00 19.84 -14.81
N SER A 190 -17.40 18.74 -14.33
CA SER A 190 -17.87 18.01 -13.16
C SER A 190 -16.85 18.06 -12.02
N PHE A 191 -17.34 18.30 -10.80
CA PHE A 191 -16.52 18.32 -9.58
C PHE A 191 -17.12 17.40 -8.54
N ASP A 192 -16.27 16.61 -7.90
CA ASP A 192 -16.66 15.67 -6.86
C ASP A 192 -16.29 16.26 -5.51
N ILE A 193 -17.26 16.30 -4.61
CA ILE A 193 -17.03 16.75 -3.23
C ILE A 193 -17.59 15.74 -2.25
N VAL A 194 -17.11 15.81 -1.02
CA VAL A 194 -17.73 15.16 0.13
C VAL A 194 -18.06 16.22 1.19
N VAL A 195 -19.27 16.12 1.75
CA VAL A 195 -19.80 17.07 2.73
C VAL A 195 -20.26 16.32 3.99
N SER A 196 -20.00 16.87 5.17
CA SER A 196 -20.40 16.26 6.45
C SER A 196 -21.07 17.26 7.39
N SER A 197 -21.72 16.72 8.42
CA SER A 197 -22.12 17.47 9.62
C SER A 197 -20.90 17.74 10.52
N ASP A 198 -21.11 18.54 11.56
CA ASP A 198 -20.15 18.70 12.67
C ASP A 198 -20.86 18.29 13.97
N PRO A 199 -20.42 17.21 14.67
CA PRO A 199 -19.26 16.36 14.40
C PRO A 199 -19.38 15.52 13.10
N ILE A 200 -18.21 15.13 12.56
CA ILE A 200 -18.05 14.41 11.29
C ILE A 200 -18.42 12.92 11.46
N ASP A 201 -19.71 12.65 11.50
CA ASP A 201 -20.24 11.30 11.74
C ASP A 201 -20.41 10.46 10.46
N PHE A 202 -20.52 11.11 9.30
CA PHE A 202 -20.55 10.46 7.97
C PHE A 202 -20.26 11.47 6.86
N TRP A 203 -19.81 11.00 5.69
CA TRP A 203 -19.58 11.85 4.52
C TRP A 203 -20.58 11.58 3.41
N GLN A 204 -21.23 12.62 2.92
CA GLN A 204 -22.15 12.57 1.78
C GLN A 204 -21.39 12.81 0.46
N ASP A 205 -21.47 11.86 -0.48
CA ASP A 205 -20.92 11.97 -1.84
C ASP A 205 -21.79 12.89 -2.69
N ILE A 206 -21.19 13.95 -3.24
CA ILE A 206 -21.88 14.96 -4.05
C ILE A 206 -21.11 15.22 -5.37
N CYS A 207 -21.86 15.31 -6.46
CA CYS A 207 -21.39 15.74 -7.77
C CYS A 207 -21.91 17.13 -8.10
N LEU A 208 -21.04 18.03 -8.54
CA LEU A 208 -21.41 19.37 -9.01
C LEU A 208 -21.14 19.47 -10.51
N ARG A 209 -22.16 19.74 -11.31
CA ARG A 209 -22.07 19.88 -12.77
C ARG A 209 -22.27 21.34 -13.17
N LEU A 210 -21.32 21.87 -13.94
CA LEU A 210 -21.30 23.25 -14.39
C LEU A 210 -21.24 23.30 -15.92
N PRO A 211 -22.24 23.88 -16.60
CA PRO A 211 -22.22 23.97 -18.06
C PRO A 211 -21.06 24.86 -18.53
N LEU A 212 -20.34 24.38 -19.54
CA LEU A 212 -19.19 25.11 -20.12
C LEU A 212 -19.63 26.36 -20.88
N ASP A 213 -20.84 26.36 -21.43
CA ASP A 213 -21.37 27.45 -22.25
C ASP A 213 -21.39 28.81 -21.53
N ALA A 214 -20.76 29.79 -22.17
CA ALA A 214 -20.57 31.15 -21.67
C ALA A 214 -21.83 32.03 -21.80
N LYS A 215 -22.92 31.58 -22.44
CA LYS A 215 -24.09 32.43 -22.77
C LYS A 215 -24.85 33.04 -21.57
N ARG A 216 -24.49 32.69 -20.33
CA ARG A 216 -24.98 33.32 -19.09
C ARG A 216 -23.83 33.98 -18.30
N VAL A 217 -23.00 34.82 -18.92
CA VAL A 217 -22.05 35.68 -18.19
C VAL A 217 -22.84 36.73 -17.41
N LEU A 218 -23.10 36.44 -16.14
CA LEU A 218 -23.57 37.45 -15.20
C LEU A 218 -22.37 38.32 -14.81
N ARG A 219 -22.43 39.62 -15.14
CA ARG A 219 -21.48 40.61 -14.65
C ARG A 219 -21.46 40.55 -13.12
N PHE A 220 -20.31 40.23 -12.55
CA PHE A 220 -20.06 40.27 -11.11
C PHE A 220 -19.61 41.69 -10.78
N ALA A 221 -20.54 42.53 -10.36
CA ALA A 221 -20.21 43.75 -9.63
C ALA A 221 -20.11 43.38 -8.15
N ASP A 222 -19.10 43.97 -7.50
CA ASP A 222 -18.80 43.82 -6.07
C ASP A 222 -20.01 44.14 -5.18
N GLU A 223 -20.04 43.43 -4.05
CA GLU A 223 -20.74 43.77 -2.81
C GLU A 223 -22.12 44.42 -2.93
N ASP A 224 -23.15 43.61 -3.14
CA ASP A 224 -24.48 43.90 -2.60
C ASP A 224 -25.15 42.58 -2.16
N PRO A 225 -25.70 42.49 -0.93
CA PRO A 225 -26.45 41.31 -0.50
C PRO A 225 -27.78 41.27 -1.27
N PRO A 226 -28.04 40.23 -2.10
CA PRO A 226 -29.31 40.14 -2.79
C PRO A 226 -30.43 39.77 -1.80
N ARG A 227 -31.59 40.41 -1.97
CA ARG A 227 -32.79 40.29 -1.13
C ARG A 227 -33.18 38.83 -0.85
N PRO A 228 -33.69 38.53 0.36
CA PRO A 228 -34.15 37.18 0.69
C PRO A 228 -35.30 36.82 -0.24
N ILE A 229 -35.09 35.79 -1.07
CA ILE A 229 -36.18 35.17 -1.81
C ILE A 229 -36.78 34.16 -0.84
N ASP A 230 -37.95 34.50 -0.28
CA ASP A 230 -38.81 33.58 0.45
C ASP A 230 -39.23 32.45 -0.49
N ARG A 231 -38.50 31.34 -0.47
CA ARG A 231 -38.99 30.04 -0.91
C ARG A 231 -39.13 29.16 0.32
N HIS A 232 -40.30 29.22 0.95
CA HIS A 232 -40.77 28.21 1.88
C HIS A 232 -41.01 26.90 1.10
N GLY A 233 -39.94 26.16 0.86
CA GLY A 233 -39.95 24.82 0.29
C GLY A 233 -38.69 24.06 0.73
N PRO A 234 -38.73 22.72 0.79
CA PRO A 234 -37.63 21.88 1.29
C PRO A 234 -36.30 22.01 0.49
N GLU A 235 -36.30 22.75 -0.62
CA GLU A 235 -35.12 23.05 -1.46
C GLU A 235 -34.26 24.22 -0.94
N ALA A 236 -34.74 25.01 0.03
CA ALA A 236 -34.01 26.17 0.57
C ALA A 236 -33.01 25.83 1.71
N ALA A 237 -32.85 24.54 2.06
CA ALA A 237 -32.12 24.11 3.27
C ALA A 237 -30.60 23.90 3.09
N GLY A 238 -30.02 24.30 1.96
CA GLY A 238 -28.58 24.12 1.70
C GLY A 238 -28.14 22.64 1.72
N PHE A 239 -26.85 22.39 1.96
CA PHE A 239 -26.39 21.02 2.25
C PHE A 239 -26.92 20.49 3.60
N CYS A 240 -27.33 21.37 4.52
CA CYS A 240 -27.86 20.99 5.83
C CYS A 240 -29.09 20.07 5.73
N GLY A 241 -30.02 20.39 4.83
CA GLY A 241 -31.18 19.53 4.56
C GLY A 241 -30.81 18.13 4.09
N LEU A 242 -29.73 18.00 3.29
CA LEU A 242 -29.24 16.70 2.82
C LEU A 242 -28.66 15.87 3.95
N LEU A 243 -27.90 16.51 4.84
CA LEU A 243 -27.21 15.82 5.93
C LEU A 243 -28.17 15.28 7.00
N SER A 244 -29.40 15.81 7.07
CA SER A 244 -30.45 15.31 7.96
C SER A 244 -30.98 13.91 7.58
N CYS A 245 -30.72 13.44 6.36
CA CYS A 245 -31.19 12.15 5.85
C CYS A 245 -30.03 11.35 5.25
N ARG A 246 -29.71 10.18 5.83
CA ARG A 246 -28.67 9.28 5.30
C ARG A 246 -29.20 8.52 4.08
N THR A 247 -29.07 9.12 2.89
CA THR A 247 -29.63 8.57 1.64
C THR A 247 -28.81 7.44 1.02
N PHE A 248 -27.54 7.28 1.43
CA PHE A 248 -26.58 6.29 0.87
C PHE A 248 -26.50 6.31 -0.68
N ALA A 249 -26.80 7.45 -1.29
CA ALA A 249 -26.75 7.66 -2.74
C ALA A 249 -25.91 8.90 -3.05
N ARG A 250 -25.29 8.92 -4.23
CA ARG A 250 -24.59 10.11 -4.74
C ARG A 250 -25.63 11.12 -5.19
N ILE A 251 -25.49 12.36 -4.71
CA ILE A 251 -26.41 13.46 -5.01
C ILE A 251 -25.75 14.37 -6.03
N CYS A 252 -26.42 14.61 -7.15
CA CYS A 252 -25.92 15.49 -8.20
C CYS A 252 -26.60 16.85 -8.14
N PHE A 253 -25.85 17.91 -8.42
CA PHE A 253 -26.35 19.26 -8.55
C PHE A 253 -25.95 19.86 -9.88
N ASP A 254 -26.90 20.51 -10.55
CA ASP A 254 -26.66 21.32 -11.73
C ASP A 254 -26.58 22.80 -11.33
N PHE A 255 -25.62 23.51 -11.90
CA PHE A 255 -25.48 24.94 -11.64
C PHE A 255 -26.42 25.76 -12.53
N GLU A 256 -27.47 26.32 -11.92
CA GLU A 256 -28.49 27.14 -12.56
C GLU A 256 -28.70 28.44 -11.77
N ASP A 257 -28.89 29.57 -12.46
CA ASP A 257 -29.27 30.85 -11.85
C ASP A 257 -28.46 31.27 -10.59
N ARG A 258 -27.14 31.10 -10.66
CA ARG A 258 -26.14 31.39 -9.60
C ARG A 258 -26.22 30.47 -8.37
N GLN A 259 -26.84 29.30 -8.47
CA GLN A 259 -26.96 28.34 -7.38
C GLN A 259 -26.86 26.89 -7.88
N PHE A 260 -26.60 25.97 -6.96
CA PHE A 260 -26.68 24.54 -7.23
C PHE A 260 -28.10 24.05 -7.00
N VAL A 261 -28.73 23.51 -8.03
CA VAL A 261 -30.07 22.91 -7.99
C VAL A 261 -29.93 21.39 -7.98
N ARG A 262 -30.62 20.72 -7.05
CA ARG A 262 -30.52 19.27 -6.89
C ARG A 262 -31.19 18.56 -8.07
N VAL A 263 -30.48 17.59 -8.64
CA VAL A 263 -31.05 16.63 -9.59
C VAL A 263 -31.88 15.61 -8.82
N GLN A 264 -33.11 15.34 -9.26
CA GLN A 264 -34.04 14.50 -8.52
C GLN A 264 -33.64 13.01 -8.50
N ASP A 265 -32.81 12.57 -9.44
CA ASP A 265 -32.33 11.19 -9.53
C ASP A 265 -31.23 10.85 -8.50
N GLY A 266 -31.29 9.64 -7.94
CA GLY A 266 -30.24 9.08 -7.09
C GLY A 266 -29.20 8.31 -7.91
N PHE A 267 -27.91 8.60 -7.71
CA PHE A 267 -26.82 7.93 -8.41
C PHE A 267 -26.04 6.99 -7.49
N ARG A 268 -25.32 6.02 -8.06
CA ARG A 268 -24.43 5.15 -7.30
C ARG A 268 -23.29 5.96 -6.69
N LEU A 269 -22.99 5.70 -5.41
CA LEU A 269 -21.81 6.26 -4.72
C LEU A 269 -20.53 5.95 -5.50
N GLN A 270 -19.76 6.98 -5.81
CA GLN A 270 -18.40 6.90 -6.34
C GLN A 270 -17.35 7.13 -5.24
N GLN A 271 -17.77 7.74 -4.13
CA GLN A 271 -16.96 8.01 -2.94
C GLN A 271 -17.65 7.38 -1.73
N ARG A 272 -16.89 6.68 -0.89
CA ARG A 272 -17.43 6.07 0.35
C ARG A 272 -16.53 6.35 1.56
N PRO A 273 -16.29 7.63 1.89
CA PRO A 273 -15.38 7.97 2.97
C PRO A 273 -15.89 7.42 4.29
N SER A 274 -14.99 6.83 5.06
CA SER A 274 -15.22 6.51 6.46
C SER A 274 -15.42 7.81 7.26
N PRO A 275 -16.19 7.79 8.36
CA PRO A 275 -16.31 8.94 9.26
C PRO A 275 -14.95 9.46 9.75
N GLY A 276 -14.89 10.75 10.10
CA GLY A 276 -13.67 11.40 10.62
C GLY A 276 -12.93 12.30 9.63
N VAL A 277 -11.79 12.84 10.08
CA VAL A 277 -11.04 13.91 9.42
C VAL A 277 -10.11 13.46 8.28
N GLY A 278 -10.12 12.18 7.89
CA GLY A 278 -9.18 11.65 6.88
C GLY A 278 -7.71 11.71 7.32
N MET A 279 -6.79 11.42 6.39
CA MET A 279 -5.34 11.33 6.63
C MET A 279 -4.59 12.37 5.79
N SER A 280 -3.66 13.12 6.36
CA SER A 280 -2.82 14.04 5.59
C SER A 280 -1.74 13.33 4.79
N LEU A 281 -1.17 13.98 3.77
CA LEU A 281 -0.10 13.40 2.96
C LEU A 281 1.10 12.91 3.79
N PRO A 282 1.61 13.64 4.81
CA PRO A 282 2.68 13.13 5.68
C PRO A 282 2.30 11.84 6.39
N HIS A 283 1.06 11.74 6.86
CA HIS A 283 0.55 10.55 7.52
C HIS A 283 0.42 9.38 6.53
N VAL A 284 -0.05 9.64 5.30
CA VAL A 284 -0.07 8.63 4.23
C VAL A 284 1.34 8.18 3.87
N LEU A 285 2.30 9.09 3.73
CA LEU A 285 3.70 8.76 3.47
C LEU A 285 4.40 8.06 4.64
N GLN A 286 3.80 8.06 5.83
CA GLN A 286 4.30 7.31 6.99
C GLN A 286 3.72 5.89 7.03
N GLU A 287 2.43 5.75 6.76
CA GLU A 287 1.70 4.48 6.92
C GLU A 287 1.64 3.66 5.63
N TYR A 288 1.85 4.29 4.47
CA TYR A 288 1.74 3.65 3.16
C TYR A 288 2.98 3.88 2.29
N SER A 289 3.31 2.87 1.49
CA SER A 289 4.32 2.94 0.44
C SER A 289 3.67 3.39 -0.86
N LEU A 290 4.28 4.38 -1.53
CA LEU A 290 3.85 4.81 -2.86
C LEU A 290 4.70 4.09 -3.90
N GLU A 291 4.05 3.33 -4.78
CA GLU A 291 4.71 2.80 -5.97
C GLU A 291 5.06 3.93 -6.93
N VAL A 292 5.97 3.69 -7.88
CA VAL A 292 6.37 4.71 -8.87
C VAL A 292 5.15 5.27 -9.62
N LYS A 293 4.16 4.41 -9.93
CA LYS A 293 2.89 4.83 -10.53
C LYS A 293 2.10 5.77 -9.62
N ASP A 294 1.99 5.48 -8.33
CA ASP A 294 1.28 6.30 -7.37
C ASP A 294 1.96 7.67 -7.21
N LYS A 295 3.30 7.68 -7.14
CA LYS A 295 4.10 8.92 -7.05
C LYS A 295 3.82 9.86 -8.21
N ILE A 296 3.88 9.33 -9.43
CA ILE A 296 3.69 10.12 -10.66
C ILE A 296 2.23 10.59 -10.79
N SER A 297 1.28 9.69 -10.56
CA SER A 297 -0.15 10.00 -10.69
C SER A 297 -0.57 11.06 -9.68
N LEU A 298 -0.15 10.91 -8.41
CA LEU A 298 -0.47 11.85 -7.35
C LEU A 298 0.17 13.22 -7.58
N ALA A 299 1.45 13.25 -7.95
CA ALA A 299 2.15 14.50 -8.27
C ALA A 299 1.48 15.25 -9.42
N TYR A 300 1.08 14.55 -10.49
CA TYR A 300 0.38 15.14 -11.62
C TYR A 300 -1.01 15.69 -11.24
N ILE A 301 -1.81 14.93 -10.49
CA ILE A 301 -3.16 15.36 -10.06
C ILE A 301 -3.07 16.61 -9.18
N ILE A 302 -2.17 16.63 -8.20
CA ILE A 302 -2.01 17.78 -7.30
C ILE A 302 -1.42 18.97 -8.05
N ALA A 303 -0.43 18.78 -8.94
CA ALA A 303 0.12 19.86 -9.77
C ALA A 303 -0.93 20.48 -10.68
N SER A 304 -1.76 19.65 -11.30
CA SER A 304 -2.87 20.09 -12.14
C SER A 304 -3.86 20.91 -11.31
N ALA A 305 -4.32 20.40 -10.16
CA ALA A 305 -5.24 21.14 -9.30
C ALA A 305 -4.67 22.47 -8.79
N PHE A 306 -3.41 22.46 -8.35
CA PHE A 306 -2.70 23.65 -7.88
C PHE A 306 -2.62 24.72 -8.98
N TRP A 307 -2.30 24.32 -10.21
CA TRP A 307 -2.29 25.21 -11.37
C TRP A 307 -3.69 25.73 -11.74
N GLN A 308 -4.71 24.87 -11.71
CA GLN A 308 -6.09 25.23 -12.07
C GLN A 308 -6.65 26.29 -11.10
N PHE A 309 -6.39 26.12 -9.80
CA PHE A 309 -6.94 26.97 -8.75
C PHE A 309 -5.99 28.07 -8.25
N TYR A 310 -4.85 28.28 -8.92
CA TYR A 310 -3.77 29.17 -8.50
C TYR A 310 -4.22 30.61 -8.17
N ASP A 311 -5.12 31.13 -8.98
CA ASP A 311 -5.72 32.45 -8.92
C ASP A 311 -6.98 32.54 -8.03
N THR A 312 -7.34 31.46 -7.33
CA THR A 312 -8.62 31.37 -6.62
C THR A 312 -8.49 31.41 -5.09
N GLN A 313 -9.63 31.52 -4.41
CA GLN A 313 -9.68 31.55 -2.94
C GLN A 313 -9.18 30.25 -2.28
N ILE A 314 -9.23 29.12 -2.99
CA ILE A 314 -8.74 27.82 -2.50
C ILE A 314 -7.24 27.87 -2.18
N LEU A 315 -6.46 28.69 -2.91
CA LEU A 315 -5.02 28.85 -2.72
C LEU A 315 -4.63 30.09 -1.90
N ARG A 316 -5.61 30.82 -1.34
CA ARG A 316 -5.32 31.89 -0.36
C ARG A 316 -4.73 31.35 0.94
N HIS A 317 -5.05 30.10 1.28
CA HIS A 317 -4.40 29.34 2.34
C HIS A 317 -3.24 28.53 1.76
N LYS A 318 -2.10 28.49 2.45
CA LYS A 318 -0.89 27.75 2.03
C LYS A 318 -1.26 26.28 1.81
N TRP A 319 -1.11 25.79 0.58
CA TRP A 319 -1.10 24.34 0.36
C TRP A 319 0.21 23.79 0.88
N THR A 320 0.11 23.03 1.96
CA THR A 320 1.19 22.20 2.52
C THR A 320 0.80 20.74 2.36
N SER A 321 1.74 19.83 2.64
CA SER A 321 1.41 18.41 2.65
C SER A 321 0.33 18.06 3.69
N GLU A 322 0.24 18.80 4.80
CA GLU A 322 -0.85 18.65 5.78
C GLU A 322 -2.24 19.00 5.22
N SER A 323 -2.30 19.88 4.22
CA SER A 323 -3.56 20.26 3.58
C SER A 323 -4.09 19.23 2.57
N ILE A 324 -3.22 18.32 2.09
CA ILE A 324 -3.59 17.27 1.13
C ILE A 324 -4.11 16.07 1.92
N LEU A 325 -5.41 15.79 1.81
CA LEU A 325 -6.10 14.78 2.61
C LEU A 325 -6.50 13.57 1.76
N PHE A 326 -6.48 12.40 2.37
CA PHE A 326 -6.95 11.15 1.80
C PHE A 326 -8.02 10.55 2.71
N MET A 327 -9.06 9.99 2.09
CA MET A 327 -10.23 9.51 2.81
C MET A 327 -10.26 7.99 2.78
N PRO A 328 -10.06 7.30 3.92
CA PRO A 328 -10.20 5.84 3.98
C PRO A 328 -11.62 5.44 3.57
N GLU A 329 -11.77 4.42 2.73
CA GLU A 329 -13.08 3.88 2.33
C GLU A 329 -13.26 2.47 2.89
N GLU A 330 -14.44 2.19 3.46
CA GLU A 330 -14.83 0.84 3.87
C GLU A 330 -15.45 0.08 2.69
N VAL A 331 -14.81 -1.00 2.28
CA VAL A 331 -15.35 -1.93 1.29
C VAL A 331 -15.47 -3.30 1.95
N GLY A 332 -16.69 -3.64 2.38
CA GLY A 332 -16.95 -4.84 3.16
C GLY A 332 -16.50 -4.68 4.61
N HIS A 333 -15.50 -5.46 5.04
CA HIS A 333 -14.92 -5.42 6.40
C HIS A 333 -13.46 -4.97 6.42
N THR A 334 -12.96 -4.45 5.30
CA THR A 334 -11.59 -3.93 5.18
C THR A 334 -11.63 -2.45 4.83
N GLN A 335 -10.95 -1.64 5.63
CA GLN A 335 -10.70 -0.24 5.32
C GLN A 335 -9.53 -0.16 4.33
N ARG A 336 -9.71 0.55 3.21
CA ARG A 336 -8.66 0.75 2.21
C ARG A 336 -8.51 2.25 1.96
N LEU A 337 -7.29 2.71 1.69
CA LEU A 337 -7.05 4.12 1.36
C LEU A 337 -6.93 4.28 -0.16
N PRO A 338 -7.96 4.79 -0.86
CA PRO A 338 -7.85 5.08 -2.27
C PRO A 338 -6.84 6.22 -2.51
N ASN A 339 -6.12 6.16 -3.63
CA ASN A 339 -5.28 7.24 -4.12
C ASN A 339 -6.16 8.37 -4.70
N LYS A 340 -6.92 9.01 -3.80
CA LYS A 340 -7.84 10.12 -4.04
C LYS A 340 -7.44 11.25 -3.10
N ALA A 341 -6.77 12.26 -3.63
CA ALA A 341 -6.37 13.43 -2.88
C ALA A 341 -7.53 14.44 -2.78
N TYR A 342 -7.73 15.00 -1.61
CA TYR A 342 -8.76 15.98 -1.31
C TYR A 342 -8.14 17.25 -0.73
N ILE A 343 -8.75 18.39 -0.98
CA ILE A 343 -8.46 19.66 -0.30
C ILE A 343 -9.69 20.13 0.46
N SER A 344 -9.51 20.65 1.67
CA SER A 344 -10.61 21.23 2.44
C SER A 344 -10.96 22.62 1.90
N ILE A 345 -12.25 22.88 1.70
CA ILE A 345 -12.73 24.20 1.27
C ILE A 345 -13.06 25.02 2.51
N GLN A 346 -12.30 26.10 2.71
CA GLN A 346 -12.49 27.05 3.81
C GLN A 346 -12.79 28.45 3.25
N PHE A 347 -13.93 29.03 3.62
CA PHE A 347 -14.34 30.34 3.12
C PHE A 347 -14.00 31.49 4.08
N GLU A 348 -14.01 31.24 5.40
CA GLU A 348 -13.90 32.28 6.43
C GLU A 348 -13.15 31.77 7.69
N SER A 349 -11.84 31.49 7.54
CA SER A 349 -10.93 31.34 8.68
C SER A 349 -10.06 32.61 8.76
N GLY A 350 -10.26 33.45 9.76
CA GLY A 350 -9.49 34.67 9.92
C GLY A 350 -7.99 34.41 10.15
N ARG A 351 -7.16 35.28 9.55
CA ARG A 351 -5.78 35.66 9.92
C ARG A 351 -4.56 35.09 9.18
N GLU A 352 -4.63 34.05 8.37
CA GLU A 352 -3.44 33.57 7.62
C GLU A 352 -3.64 33.58 6.09
N GLN A 353 -3.46 34.76 5.48
CA GLN A 353 -3.25 34.83 4.03
C GLN A 353 -1.79 34.50 3.75
N THR A 354 -1.55 33.49 2.91
CA THR A 354 -0.19 33.23 2.44
C THR A 354 0.12 34.12 1.26
N ASP A 355 1.09 35.00 1.47
CA ASP A 355 1.60 35.88 0.44
C ASP A 355 2.11 35.07 -0.75
N GLU A 356 1.67 35.48 -1.95
CA GLU A 356 2.09 34.82 -3.17
C GLU A 356 3.53 35.17 -3.56
N TYR A 357 3.95 36.38 -3.22
CA TYR A 357 5.27 36.91 -3.47
C TYR A 357 5.72 37.70 -2.24
N LEU A 358 6.95 37.44 -1.80
CA LEU A 358 7.57 38.17 -0.71
C LEU A 358 8.75 38.98 -1.23
N ASP A 359 8.63 40.30 -1.12
CA ASP A 359 9.69 41.24 -1.45
C ASP A 359 10.53 41.60 -0.22
N THR A 360 11.03 40.58 0.46
CA THR A 360 11.91 40.76 1.63
C THR A 360 13.34 40.45 1.25
N ASP A 361 14.27 41.27 1.73
CA ASP A 361 15.69 41.02 1.59
C ASP A 361 16.07 39.69 2.24
N PHE A 362 17.15 39.07 1.73
CA PHE A 362 17.70 37.79 2.20
C PHE A 362 16.84 36.54 1.95
N LEU A 363 15.66 36.65 1.33
CA LEU A 363 14.90 35.48 0.88
C LEU A 363 15.56 34.82 -0.33
N VAL A 364 15.88 33.53 -0.20
CA VAL A 364 16.44 32.70 -1.28
C VAL A 364 15.36 32.34 -2.31
N HIS A 365 14.14 32.08 -1.83
CA HIS A 365 12.98 31.79 -2.67
C HIS A 365 11.81 32.72 -2.35
N ARG A 366 11.37 33.49 -3.34
CA ARG A 366 10.42 34.61 -3.12
C ARG A 366 8.96 34.25 -3.35
N PHE A 367 8.65 33.00 -3.71
CA PHE A 367 7.28 32.54 -3.99
C PHE A 367 6.86 31.43 -3.00
N PRO A 368 6.31 31.77 -1.82
CA PRO A 368 5.95 30.82 -0.77
C PRO A 368 5.06 29.66 -1.24
N ARG A 369 4.05 29.94 -2.07
CA ARG A 369 3.12 28.92 -2.58
C ARG A 369 3.83 27.86 -3.43
N ILE A 370 4.75 28.30 -4.29
CA ILE A 370 5.51 27.43 -5.20
C ILE A 370 6.57 26.64 -4.41
N LEU A 371 7.23 27.27 -3.43
CA LEU A 371 8.16 26.56 -2.54
C LEU A 371 7.46 25.45 -1.75
N SER A 372 6.28 25.75 -1.20
CA SER A 372 5.47 24.76 -0.47
C SER A 372 5.04 23.60 -1.37
N PHE A 373 4.72 23.91 -2.63
CA PHE A 373 4.42 22.90 -3.62
C PHE A 373 5.66 22.04 -3.97
N ALA A 374 6.85 22.63 -4.04
CA ALA A 374 8.10 21.90 -4.24
C ALA A 374 8.32 20.86 -3.12
N VAL A 375 8.03 21.22 -1.86
CA VAL A 375 8.08 20.29 -0.72
C VAL A 375 7.11 19.12 -0.93
N ILE A 376 5.87 19.37 -1.35
CA ILE A 376 4.89 18.31 -1.64
C ILE A 376 5.42 17.33 -2.71
N LEU A 377 5.98 17.85 -3.81
CA LEU A 377 6.56 17.00 -4.86
C LEU A 377 7.75 16.17 -4.36
N LEU A 378 8.61 16.75 -3.52
CA LEU A 378 9.76 16.05 -2.96
C LEU A 378 9.31 14.94 -2.00
N GLU A 379 8.33 15.20 -1.14
CA GLU A 379 7.78 14.22 -0.22
C GLU A 379 7.14 13.02 -0.95
N ILE A 380 6.38 13.30 -2.02
CA ILE A 380 5.80 12.26 -2.89
C ILE A 380 6.91 11.48 -3.60
N GLY A 381 7.87 12.17 -4.22
CA GLY A 381 8.93 11.56 -5.01
C GLY A 381 9.85 10.66 -4.18
N LEU A 382 10.24 11.12 -2.99
CA LEU A 382 11.01 10.34 -2.02
C LEU A 382 10.16 9.26 -1.35
N GLY A 383 8.84 9.44 -1.31
CA GLY A 383 7.95 8.60 -0.52
C GLY A 383 8.28 8.75 0.97
N ARG A 384 8.44 9.96 1.51
CA ARG A 384 8.57 10.20 2.96
C ARG A 384 8.31 11.66 3.26
N SER A 385 7.85 11.98 4.46
CA SER A 385 7.71 13.37 4.87
C SER A 385 9.07 14.03 5.17
N LEU A 386 9.21 15.31 4.83
CA LEU A 386 10.37 16.14 5.12
C LEU A 386 10.22 16.80 6.49
N ARG A 387 11.30 16.81 7.27
CA ARG A 387 11.30 17.42 8.60
C ARG A 387 11.53 18.93 8.49
N LEU A 388 10.46 19.69 8.33
CA LEU A 388 10.49 21.15 8.38
C LEU A 388 10.57 21.63 9.85
N ARG A 389 11.36 22.67 10.09
CA ARG A 389 11.50 23.30 11.42
C ARG A 389 10.56 24.51 11.51
N GLN A 390 10.08 24.83 12.70
CA GLN A 390 9.29 26.04 12.91
C GLN A 390 10.17 27.20 13.38
N PHE A 391 9.97 28.36 12.78
CA PHE A 391 10.63 29.61 13.13
C PHE A 391 9.60 30.75 13.21
N ASP A 392 9.81 31.67 14.15
CA ASP A 392 8.92 32.82 14.33
C ASP A 392 9.05 33.87 13.21
N SER A 393 10.19 33.89 12.51
CA SER A 393 10.44 34.80 11.38
C SER A 393 10.04 34.13 10.06
N PRO A 394 9.16 34.75 9.24
CA PRO A 394 8.82 34.23 7.92
C PRO A 394 10.04 34.03 7.01
N VAL A 395 11.02 34.94 7.06
CA VAL A 395 12.25 34.84 6.25
C VAL A 395 13.07 33.61 6.67
N ALA A 396 13.24 33.41 7.98
CA ALA A 396 13.94 32.24 8.50
C ALA A 396 13.20 30.94 8.16
N GLN A 397 11.86 30.95 8.25
CA GLN A 397 11.01 29.82 7.88
C GLN A 397 11.19 29.43 6.41
N PHE A 398 11.04 30.38 5.48
CA PHE A 398 11.14 30.08 4.05
C PHE A 398 12.55 29.70 3.60
N ASN A 399 13.59 30.32 4.15
CA ASN A 399 14.97 29.93 3.85
C ASN A 399 15.29 28.53 4.41
N SER A 400 14.80 28.20 5.60
CA SER A 400 14.95 26.85 6.15
C SER A 400 14.18 25.82 5.32
N ASP A 401 12.96 26.11 4.90
CA ASP A 401 12.16 25.23 4.04
C ASP A 401 12.87 25.01 2.69
N PHE A 402 13.44 26.07 2.10
CA PHE A 402 14.22 26.01 0.86
C PHE A 402 15.47 25.14 0.99
N GLU A 403 16.20 25.27 2.10
CA GLU A 403 17.41 24.47 2.35
C GLU A 403 17.07 22.98 2.46
N VAL A 404 16.03 22.64 3.24
CA VAL A 404 15.56 21.25 3.38
C VAL A 404 15.09 20.71 2.03
N ALA A 405 14.37 21.51 1.24
CA ALA A 405 13.90 21.11 -0.08
C ALA A 405 15.06 20.90 -1.08
N SER A 406 16.10 21.74 -1.02
CA SER A 406 17.29 21.63 -1.87
C SER A 406 18.07 20.36 -1.57
N GLN A 407 18.24 20.01 -0.29
CA GLN A 407 18.86 18.74 0.10
C GLN A 407 18.02 17.53 -0.32
N ALA A 408 16.70 17.59 -0.13
CA ALA A 408 15.80 16.52 -0.56
C ALA A 408 15.80 16.30 -2.08
N LEU A 409 16.06 17.36 -2.88
CA LEU A 409 16.23 17.23 -4.33
C LEU A 409 17.48 16.42 -4.69
N VAL A 410 18.57 16.56 -3.91
CA VAL A 410 19.78 15.73 -4.07
C VAL A 410 19.45 14.27 -3.75
N ASP A 411 18.79 14.00 -2.62
CA ASP A 411 18.38 12.65 -2.25
C ASP A 411 17.49 12.02 -3.34
N LEU A 412 16.59 12.80 -3.95
CA LEU A 412 15.70 12.35 -5.02
C LEU A 412 16.46 12.00 -6.31
N ARG A 413 17.53 12.75 -6.62
CA ARG A 413 18.43 12.46 -7.76
C ARG A 413 19.16 11.13 -7.57
N GLU A 414 19.58 10.82 -6.35
CA GLU A 414 20.32 9.59 -6.04
C GLU A 414 19.41 8.35 -5.88
N MET A 415 18.18 8.51 -5.42
CA MET A 415 17.23 7.42 -5.18
C MET A 415 16.89 6.64 -6.45
N SER A 416 17.06 5.31 -6.47
CA SER A 416 16.67 4.48 -7.62
C SER A 416 15.16 4.26 -7.67
N TRP A 417 14.55 4.49 -8.84
CA TRP A 417 13.19 4.06 -9.14
C TRP A 417 13.29 2.82 -10.04
N THR A 418 13.10 1.63 -9.44
CA THR A 418 13.30 0.35 -10.12
C THR A 418 12.39 0.24 -11.35
N ASN A 419 12.96 -0.21 -12.47
CA ASN A 419 12.25 -0.42 -13.75
C ASN A 419 11.56 0.83 -14.34
N PHE A 420 12.02 2.05 -14.04
CA PHE A 420 11.46 3.29 -14.60
C PHE A 420 12.53 4.21 -15.23
N ALA A 421 12.46 4.42 -16.54
CA ALA A 421 13.52 5.07 -17.32
C ALA A 421 13.50 6.61 -17.35
N ASN A 422 12.42 7.25 -16.87
CA ASN A 422 12.19 8.70 -17.06
C ASN A 422 12.13 9.51 -15.74
N LYS A 423 12.74 9.03 -14.66
CA LYS A 423 12.75 9.72 -13.34
C LYS A 423 13.27 11.16 -13.44
N ASP A 424 14.22 11.43 -14.34
CA ASP A 424 14.83 12.75 -14.51
C ASP A 424 13.83 13.83 -14.90
N VAL A 425 12.73 13.47 -15.56
CA VAL A 425 11.64 14.40 -15.88
C VAL A 425 10.95 14.88 -14.59
N TYR A 426 10.67 13.96 -13.66
CA TYR A 426 10.10 14.28 -12.34
C TYR A 426 11.05 15.17 -11.53
N VAL A 427 12.34 14.81 -11.50
CA VAL A 427 13.39 15.59 -10.83
C VAL A 427 13.46 17.00 -11.41
N LYS A 428 13.44 17.14 -12.75
CA LYS A 428 13.56 18.44 -13.39
C LYS A 428 12.33 19.32 -13.18
N ALA A 429 11.13 18.75 -13.18
CA ALA A 429 9.90 19.46 -12.81
C ALA A 429 9.95 19.98 -11.36
N THR A 430 10.48 19.17 -10.44
CA THR A 430 10.66 19.54 -9.03
C THR A 430 11.71 20.63 -8.85
N GLU A 431 12.86 20.51 -9.53
CA GLU A 431 13.92 21.53 -9.55
C GLU A 431 13.39 22.87 -10.09
N ASN A 432 12.58 22.85 -11.16
CA ASN A 432 11.97 24.06 -11.70
C ASN A 432 11.06 24.78 -10.70
N CYS A 433 10.54 24.11 -9.67
CA CYS A 433 9.79 24.74 -8.59
C CYS A 433 10.70 25.50 -7.60
N LEU A 434 11.92 25.01 -7.36
CA LEU A 434 12.90 25.64 -6.46
C LEU A 434 13.64 26.81 -7.14
N GLU A 435 13.63 26.89 -8.46
CA GLU A 435 14.25 27.97 -9.20
C GLU A 435 13.40 29.25 -9.18
N SER A 436 13.55 30.05 -8.11
CA SER A 436 12.76 31.27 -7.88
C SER A 436 12.81 32.24 -9.07
N ASN A 437 13.90 32.26 -9.84
CA ASN A 437 14.06 33.15 -11.00
C ASN A 437 13.15 32.79 -12.18
N HIS A 438 12.70 31.54 -12.30
CA HIS A 438 11.77 31.14 -13.37
C HIS A 438 10.42 31.86 -13.27
N TYR A 439 10.00 32.20 -12.05
CA TYR A 439 8.70 32.83 -11.78
C TYR A 439 8.81 34.35 -11.63
N ARG A 440 10.03 34.89 -11.69
CA ARG A 440 10.27 36.33 -11.73
C ARG A 440 9.96 36.85 -13.13
N ILE A 441 9.15 37.89 -13.19
CA ILE A 441 8.86 38.56 -14.45
C ILE A 441 10.07 39.44 -14.76
N GLN A 442 10.78 39.09 -15.83
CA GLN A 442 11.77 40.00 -16.41
C GLN A 442 10.99 41.14 -17.06
N GLN A 443 11.06 42.33 -16.47
CA GLN A 443 10.67 43.54 -17.20
C GLN A 443 11.55 43.58 -18.45
N ALA A 444 10.93 43.50 -19.63
CA ALA A 444 11.64 43.45 -20.89
C ALA A 444 12.58 44.66 -21.01
N ALA A 445 13.89 44.40 -20.96
CA ALA A 445 14.90 45.42 -21.13
C ALA A 445 15.09 45.86 -22.59
N ASN A 446 14.25 45.43 -23.54
CA ASN A 446 14.37 45.82 -24.95
C ASN A 446 13.02 45.81 -25.67
N GLY A 447 12.49 47.00 -25.94
CA GLY A 447 11.35 47.24 -26.84
C GLY A 447 10.76 48.64 -26.64
N PRO A 448 10.90 49.58 -27.60
CA PRO A 448 10.32 50.91 -27.50
C PRO A 448 8.86 50.84 -27.94
N THR A 449 7.96 50.51 -27.03
CA THR A 449 6.53 50.85 -27.15
C THR A 449 5.86 50.59 -25.81
N ASP A 450 5.27 51.66 -25.26
CA ASP A 450 4.20 51.63 -24.27
C ASP A 450 4.55 51.39 -22.79
N ALA A 451 5.76 51.76 -22.36
CA ALA A 451 6.05 51.97 -20.93
C ALA A 451 5.15 53.05 -20.28
N ALA A 452 4.58 53.96 -21.08
CA ALA A 452 3.63 54.98 -20.64
C ALA A 452 2.18 54.46 -20.49
N THR A 453 1.83 53.33 -21.09
CA THR A 453 0.45 52.78 -21.04
C THR A 453 0.27 51.83 -19.84
N LEU A 454 1.35 51.19 -19.39
CA LEU A 454 1.34 50.31 -18.20
C LEU A 454 1.40 51.07 -16.87
N SER A 455 1.86 52.33 -16.86
CA SER A 455 1.97 53.16 -15.64
C SER A 455 0.61 53.54 -15.04
N HIS A 456 -0.44 53.61 -15.86
CA HIS A 456 -1.82 53.95 -15.47
C HIS A 456 -2.74 52.76 -15.13
N LEU A 457 -2.25 51.52 -15.24
CA LEU A 457 -3.05 50.35 -14.91
C LEU A 457 -3.10 50.14 -13.38
N ASN A 458 -4.32 50.00 -12.86
CA ASN A 458 -4.64 49.81 -11.44
C ASN A 458 -3.77 48.68 -10.84
N SER A 459 -3.33 48.81 -9.58
CA SER A 459 -2.44 47.85 -8.91
C SER A 459 -2.93 46.40 -8.99
N ASP A 460 -4.26 46.22 -9.01
CA ASP A 460 -4.92 44.93 -9.11
C ASP A 460 -4.78 44.27 -10.49
N TYR A 461 -4.75 45.06 -11.56
CA TYR A 461 -4.58 44.53 -12.92
C TYR A 461 -3.15 44.02 -13.16
N ARG A 462 -2.13 44.74 -12.68
CA ARG A 462 -0.74 44.26 -12.72
C ARG A 462 -0.57 42.97 -11.92
N ARG A 463 -1.17 42.90 -10.72
CA ARG A 463 -1.17 41.68 -9.90
C ARG A 463 -1.80 40.49 -10.62
N SER A 464 -2.89 40.70 -11.38
CA SER A 464 -3.54 39.66 -12.18
C SER A 464 -2.66 39.14 -13.32
N VAL A 465 -2.04 40.03 -14.10
CA VAL A 465 -1.14 39.64 -15.22
C VAL A 465 0.06 38.85 -14.71
N ASP A 466 0.59 39.24 -13.55
CA ASP A 466 1.72 38.56 -12.93
C ASP A 466 1.37 37.13 -12.47
N ILE A 467 0.15 36.94 -11.96
CA ILE A 467 -0.41 35.64 -11.57
C ILE A 467 -0.56 34.75 -12.80
N ASP A 468 -1.13 35.26 -13.90
CA ASP A 468 -1.35 34.50 -15.13
C ASP A 468 -0.03 34.02 -15.75
N GLN A 469 0.99 34.88 -15.77
CA GLN A 469 2.31 34.53 -16.29
C GLN A 469 2.99 33.46 -15.42
N ARG A 470 2.91 33.57 -14.09
CA ARG A 470 3.43 32.53 -13.17
C ARG A 470 2.71 31.21 -13.36
N ARG A 471 1.37 31.25 -13.45
CA ARG A 471 0.52 30.09 -13.70
C ARG A 471 0.89 29.40 -15.01
N LYS A 472 1.12 30.17 -16.09
CA LYS A 472 1.62 29.66 -17.37
C LYS A 472 3.01 29.04 -17.27
N THR A 473 3.94 29.71 -16.58
CA THR A 473 5.30 29.16 -16.34
C THR A 473 5.24 27.85 -15.58
N PHE A 474 4.42 27.78 -14.51
CA PHE A 474 4.24 26.59 -13.70
C PHE A 474 3.66 25.43 -14.53
N TYR A 475 2.67 25.70 -15.38
CA TYR A 475 2.15 24.69 -16.30
C TYR A 475 3.25 24.12 -17.20
N ASN A 476 3.98 24.99 -17.90
CA ASN A 476 5.00 24.58 -18.87
C ASN A 476 6.16 23.81 -18.24
N LYS A 477 6.58 24.21 -17.03
CA LYS A 477 7.78 23.67 -16.37
C LYS A 477 7.50 22.52 -15.41
N VAL A 478 6.25 22.35 -14.96
CA VAL A 478 5.87 21.39 -13.90
C VAL A 478 4.71 20.50 -14.34
N VAL A 479 3.54 21.08 -14.64
CA VAL A 479 2.32 20.30 -14.94
C VAL A 479 2.47 19.48 -16.21
N TRP A 480 2.90 20.12 -17.31
CA TRP A 480 3.05 19.47 -18.61
C TRP A 480 4.08 18.31 -18.57
N PRO A 481 5.28 18.48 -17.99
CA PRO A 481 6.21 17.37 -17.84
C PRO A 481 5.68 16.20 -16.98
N LEU A 482 4.98 16.49 -15.88
CA LEU A 482 4.37 15.45 -15.04
C LEU A 482 3.20 14.75 -15.74
N GLN A 483 2.42 15.48 -16.55
CA GLN A 483 1.37 14.93 -17.41
C GLN A 483 1.96 13.95 -18.42
N TRP A 484 2.99 14.38 -19.15
CA TRP A 484 3.69 13.54 -20.12
C TRP A 484 4.24 12.28 -19.45
N LEU A 485 4.79 12.40 -18.25
CA LEU A 485 5.33 11.26 -17.49
C LEU A 485 4.24 10.25 -17.10
N ALA A 486 3.05 10.74 -16.71
CA ALA A 486 1.90 9.89 -16.39
C ALA A 486 1.33 9.19 -17.64
N GLU A 487 1.25 9.90 -18.76
CA GLU A 487 0.72 9.39 -20.03
C GLU A 487 1.65 8.36 -20.68
N THR A 488 2.93 8.69 -20.83
CA THR A 488 3.94 7.82 -21.47
C THR A 488 4.36 6.64 -20.60
N GLY A 489 4.44 6.85 -19.27
CA GLY A 489 4.86 5.81 -18.33
C GLY A 489 3.82 4.71 -18.10
N PHE A 490 2.52 5.01 -18.27
CA PHE A 490 1.45 4.12 -17.83
C PHE A 490 0.23 4.02 -18.78
N GLN A 491 0.35 4.42 -20.05
CA GLN A 491 -0.63 4.20 -21.13
C GLN A 491 -2.09 4.53 -20.75
N GLY A 492 -2.32 5.65 -20.06
CA GLY A 492 -3.67 6.09 -19.66
C GLY A 492 -4.25 5.41 -18.41
N SER A 493 -3.56 4.41 -17.82
CA SER A 493 -3.99 3.74 -16.58
C SER A 493 -3.84 4.58 -15.31
N TYR A 494 -3.33 5.80 -15.40
CA TYR A 494 -3.15 6.75 -14.28
C TYR A 494 -4.49 7.35 -13.78
N ASN A 495 -5.57 7.25 -14.58
CA ASN A 495 -6.92 7.68 -14.19
C ASN A 495 -7.72 6.62 -13.42
N GLN A 496 -7.20 5.39 -13.29
CA GLN A 496 -7.84 4.33 -12.52
C GLN A 496 -7.55 4.53 -11.03
N VAL A 497 -8.59 4.43 -10.19
CA VAL A 497 -8.44 4.54 -8.74
C VAL A 497 -7.62 3.35 -8.23
N THR A 498 -6.38 3.61 -7.82
CA THR A 498 -5.53 2.66 -7.08
C THR A 498 -5.75 2.81 -5.58
N PHE A 499 -5.32 1.82 -4.80
CA PHE A 499 -5.31 1.89 -3.33
C PHE A 499 -3.87 1.79 -2.86
N PHE A 500 -3.49 2.61 -1.88
CA PHE A 500 -2.13 2.58 -1.36
C PHE A 500 -1.86 1.28 -0.59
N SER A 501 -0.62 0.80 -0.68
CA SER A 501 -0.12 -0.36 0.07
C SER A 501 0.48 0.09 1.40
N GLU A 502 0.14 -0.54 2.52
CA GLU A 502 0.71 -0.18 3.83
C GLU A 502 2.23 -0.47 3.90
N ARG A 503 2.99 0.42 4.55
CA ARG A 503 4.44 0.29 4.73
C ARG A 503 4.76 -0.79 5.76
N THR A 504 5.61 -1.72 5.37
CA THR A 504 6.23 -2.68 6.29
C THR A 504 7.68 -2.23 6.54
N GLU A 505 8.00 -1.60 7.68
CA GLU A 505 9.41 -1.29 8.03
C GLU A 505 9.84 -1.61 9.49
N PRO A 506 11.15 -1.93 9.70
CA PRO A 506 11.76 -2.45 10.94
C PRO A 506 12.14 -1.33 11.95
N GLN A 507 12.29 -1.65 13.24
CA GLN A 507 12.66 -0.66 14.27
C GLN A 507 14.01 -0.95 14.97
N PRO A 508 14.95 0.03 15.03
CA PRO A 508 16.19 0.01 15.82
C PRO A 508 16.01 0.47 17.29
N SER A 509 17.04 0.21 18.11
CA SER A 509 17.16 0.45 19.56
C SER A 509 17.34 1.93 19.98
N ALA A 510 16.90 2.23 21.22
CA ALA A 510 16.77 3.55 21.84
C ALA A 510 17.93 3.99 22.78
N SER A 511 17.98 5.29 23.13
CA SER A 511 18.58 5.79 24.38
C SER A 511 17.84 7.00 25.02
N GLN A 512 17.20 6.73 26.17
CA GLN A 512 17.09 7.46 27.47
C GLN A 512 16.33 8.83 27.66
N SER A 513 15.05 8.73 28.10
CA SER A 513 14.28 9.23 29.31
C SER A 513 14.61 10.53 30.12
N PRO A 514 13.68 11.15 30.93
CA PRO A 514 12.49 10.57 31.62
C PRO A 514 11.14 11.40 31.80
N THR A 515 10.01 10.64 31.83
CA THR A 515 8.73 10.73 32.64
C THR A 515 7.67 11.87 32.45
N PRO A 516 6.37 11.67 32.85
CA PRO A 516 5.47 10.55 32.57
C PRO A 516 4.02 10.98 32.12
N SER A 517 3.23 9.98 31.69
CA SER A 517 1.75 9.91 31.64
C SER A 517 0.96 10.76 30.63
N HIS A 518 0.52 10.15 29.52
CA HIS A 518 -0.90 9.76 29.31
C HIS A 518 -1.03 8.86 28.07
N VAL A 519 -1.95 7.91 28.16
CA VAL A 519 -2.07 6.65 27.40
C VAL A 519 -2.21 6.83 25.87
N GLN A 520 -1.23 6.34 25.11
CA GLN A 520 -1.26 6.18 23.64
C GLN A 520 -2.15 5.02 23.20
N SER A 521 -2.97 5.22 22.17
CA SER A 521 -3.53 4.14 21.33
C SER A 521 -2.87 4.17 19.95
N MET A 522 -1.98 3.22 19.68
CA MET A 522 -1.30 3.01 18.39
C MET A 522 -2.08 2.00 17.50
N PRO A 523 -2.22 2.21 16.17
CA PRO A 523 -2.84 1.24 15.25
C PRO A 523 -1.88 0.11 14.82
N MET A 524 -2.45 -1.04 14.44
CA MET A 524 -1.80 -2.34 14.19
C MET A 524 -1.58 -2.62 12.68
N PRO A 525 -0.53 -3.36 12.26
CA PRO A 525 -0.22 -3.67 10.85
C PRO A 525 -1.08 -4.82 10.28
N SER A 526 -1.35 -4.79 8.97
CA SER A 526 -2.18 -5.75 8.21
C SER A 526 -1.40 -6.91 7.56
N PHE A 527 -2.06 -8.07 7.43
CA PHE A 527 -1.52 -9.29 6.77
C PHE A 527 -2.11 -9.46 5.35
N HIS A 528 -1.25 -9.64 4.35
CA HIS A 528 -1.63 -9.76 2.94
C HIS A 528 -2.18 -11.17 2.60
N ALA A 529 -3.47 -11.25 2.24
CA ALA A 529 -4.03 -12.38 1.50
C ALA A 529 -4.09 -12.01 0.00
N GLY A 530 -3.22 -12.60 -0.83
CA GLY A 530 -3.35 -12.50 -2.29
C GLY A 530 -2.07 -12.46 -3.15
N GLY A 531 -0.87 -12.65 -2.60
CA GLY A 531 0.39 -12.69 -3.37
C GLY A 531 1.20 -13.96 -3.06
N LEU A 532 1.92 -14.47 -4.07
CA LEU A 532 2.77 -15.67 -4.03
C LEU A 532 3.43 -15.92 -2.65
N ILE A 533 3.33 -17.15 -2.15
CA ILE A 533 3.89 -17.54 -0.86
C ILE A 533 5.40 -17.28 -0.89
N ASN A 534 5.89 -16.35 -0.08
CA ASN A 534 7.31 -16.19 0.23
C ASN A 534 7.68 -17.20 1.32
N PRO A 535 8.40 -18.30 1.00
CA PRO A 535 8.75 -19.36 1.95
C PRO A 535 9.53 -18.87 3.18
N HIS A 536 10.16 -17.69 3.09
CA HIS A 536 11.02 -17.16 4.14
C HIS A 536 10.33 -16.16 5.09
N GLY A 537 9.10 -15.73 4.79
CA GLY A 537 8.40 -14.68 5.56
C GLY A 537 7.54 -15.18 6.73
N TRP A 538 7.33 -16.49 6.88
CA TRP A 538 6.36 -17.04 7.85
C TRP A 538 6.65 -16.62 9.30
N LEU A 539 7.93 -16.63 9.69
CA LEU A 539 8.31 -16.29 11.06
C LEU A 539 8.11 -14.79 11.36
N ASP A 540 8.34 -13.93 10.37
CA ASP A 540 8.13 -12.49 10.53
C ASP A 540 6.63 -12.18 10.63
N HIS A 541 5.78 -12.93 9.93
CA HIS A 541 4.33 -12.84 10.11
C HIS A 541 3.88 -13.28 11.52
N LEU A 542 4.42 -14.38 12.07
CA LEU A 542 4.14 -14.77 13.47
C LEU A 542 4.55 -13.66 14.45
N LYS A 543 5.69 -13.02 14.22
CA LYS A 543 6.14 -11.89 15.05
C LYS A 543 5.19 -10.69 14.98
N GLN A 544 4.63 -10.39 13.81
CA GLN A 544 3.64 -9.33 13.67
C GLN A 544 2.36 -9.64 14.48
N ILE A 545 1.89 -10.90 14.48
CA ILE A 545 0.74 -11.32 15.31
C ILE A 545 1.07 -11.15 16.80
N ASN A 546 2.28 -11.53 17.20
CA ASN A 546 2.73 -11.35 18.59
C ASN A 546 2.84 -9.87 18.99
N GLN A 547 3.32 -9.00 18.10
CA GLN A 547 3.33 -7.55 18.34
C GLN A 547 1.91 -7.02 18.55
N TYR A 548 0.94 -7.53 17.79
CA TYR A 548 -0.48 -7.25 17.99
C TYR A 548 -0.96 -7.62 19.39
N ILE A 549 -0.71 -8.84 19.82
CA ILE A 549 -1.13 -9.33 21.12
C ILE A 549 -0.43 -8.54 22.24
N HIS A 550 0.87 -8.24 22.09
CA HIS A 550 1.67 -7.54 23.09
C HIS A 550 1.16 -6.13 23.41
N ARG A 551 0.73 -5.37 22.41
CA ARG A 551 0.21 -4.00 22.62
C ARG A 551 -1.06 -4.01 23.47
N THR A 552 -1.90 -5.03 23.32
CA THR A 552 -3.12 -5.18 24.10
C THR A 552 -2.84 -5.74 25.49
N LEU A 553 -1.86 -6.64 25.64
CA LEU A 553 -1.45 -7.18 26.95
C LEU A 553 -0.97 -6.09 27.92
N HIS A 554 -0.35 -5.01 27.44
CA HIS A 554 0.07 -3.89 28.30
C HIS A 554 -1.08 -3.13 28.98
N LYS A 555 -2.31 -3.31 28.51
CA LYS A 555 -3.52 -2.75 29.13
C LYS A 555 -4.04 -3.61 30.29
N ARG A 556 -3.46 -4.80 30.51
CA ARG A 556 -3.85 -5.74 31.58
C ARG A 556 -3.15 -5.38 32.90
N PRO A 557 -3.78 -5.60 34.07
CA PRO A 557 -3.12 -5.42 35.36
C PRO A 557 -1.83 -6.24 35.46
N ALA A 558 -0.77 -5.67 36.05
CA ALA A 558 0.54 -6.31 36.19
C ALA A 558 0.53 -7.63 36.99
N SER A 559 -0.57 -7.93 37.71
CA SER A 559 -0.79 -9.18 38.44
C SER A 559 -1.13 -10.38 37.55
N CYS A 560 -1.42 -10.16 36.27
CA CYS A 560 -1.80 -11.23 35.35
C CYS A 560 -0.57 -11.94 34.77
N LYS A 561 -0.42 -13.22 35.12
CA LYS A 561 0.63 -14.12 34.63
C LYS A 561 0.58 -14.27 33.11
N GLY A 562 1.73 -14.19 32.44
CA GLY A 562 1.89 -14.48 31.02
C GLY A 562 1.76 -15.97 30.71
N ILE A 563 1.50 -16.31 29.43
CA ILE A 563 1.40 -17.72 29.01
C ILE A 563 2.79 -18.36 29.05
N ARG A 564 2.92 -19.50 29.73
CA ARG A 564 4.18 -20.20 29.94
C ARG A 564 4.28 -21.47 29.10
N ILE A 565 5.40 -21.59 28.38
CA ILE A 565 5.81 -22.80 27.67
C ILE A 565 6.94 -23.45 28.47
N ALA A 566 6.74 -24.70 28.88
CA ALA A 566 7.80 -25.53 29.41
C ALA A 566 8.47 -26.32 28.27
N ILE A 567 9.79 -26.23 28.16
CA ILE A 567 10.59 -26.98 27.21
C ILE A 567 11.37 -28.02 27.98
N LEU A 568 11.06 -29.30 27.73
CA LEU A 568 11.79 -30.44 28.28
C LEU A 568 12.75 -30.91 27.20
N ASP A 569 14.05 -30.66 27.37
CA ASP A 569 15.04 -30.94 26.33
C ASP A 569 16.47 -31.04 26.92
N THR A 570 17.52 -30.78 26.13
CA THR A 570 18.93 -30.84 26.57
C THR A 570 19.42 -29.63 27.38
N GLY A 571 18.53 -28.66 27.60
CA GLY A 571 18.77 -27.45 28.40
C GLY A 571 18.79 -26.19 27.54
N TYR A 572 19.46 -25.14 28.01
CA TYR A 572 19.80 -24.00 27.15
C TYR A 572 21.17 -23.41 27.52
N ASP A 573 21.88 -22.89 26.52
CA ASP A 573 23.17 -22.23 26.69
C ASP A 573 23.03 -20.70 26.73
N LEU A 574 23.45 -20.08 27.83
CA LEU A 574 23.50 -18.62 27.98
C LEU A 574 24.43 -17.95 26.97
N SER A 575 25.49 -18.65 26.53
CA SER A 575 26.46 -18.11 25.57
C SER A 575 25.93 -18.08 24.14
N ALA A 576 24.83 -18.78 23.85
CA ALA A 576 24.23 -18.79 22.53
C ALA A 576 23.80 -17.35 22.13
N PRO A 577 24.10 -16.89 20.89
CA PRO A 577 23.80 -15.52 20.44
C PRO A 577 22.36 -15.08 20.70
N PHE A 578 21.42 -16.02 20.67
CA PHE A 578 20.02 -15.78 20.95
C PHE A 578 19.76 -15.29 22.39
N PHE A 579 20.42 -15.88 23.39
CA PHE A 579 20.23 -15.59 24.81
C PHE A 579 21.09 -14.45 25.34
N GLN A 580 22.00 -13.91 24.52
CA GLN A 580 22.78 -12.71 24.83
C GLN A 580 21.91 -11.43 24.83
N ASP A 581 20.77 -11.43 24.14
CA ASP A 581 19.79 -10.35 24.25
C ASP A 581 19.04 -10.46 25.59
N HIS A 582 19.29 -9.50 26.48
CA HIS A 582 18.63 -9.42 27.78
C HIS A 582 17.09 -9.41 27.71
N LYS A 583 16.48 -8.89 26.63
CA LYS A 583 15.01 -8.90 26.48
C LYS A 583 14.50 -10.32 26.28
N ARG A 584 15.20 -11.13 25.49
CA ARG A 584 14.88 -12.55 25.26
C ARG A 584 15.15 -13.36 26.51
N LEU A 585 16.29 -13.15 27.16
CA LEU A 585 16.65 -13.84 28.39
C LEU A 585 15.62 -13.59 29.53
N ARG A 586 15.08 -12.36 29.63
CA ARG A 586 14.02 -12.02 30.60
C ARG A 586 12.71 -12.79 30.40
N ARG A 587 12.50 -13.42 29.23
CA ARG A 587 11.35 -14.30 28.99
C ARG A 587 11.54 -15.68 29.62
N VAL A 588 12.76 -16.09 29.93
CA VAL A 588 13.01 -17.33 30.71
C VAL A 588 12.72 -17.05 32.18
N LYS A 589 11.69 -17.70 32.71
CA LYS A 589 11.20 -17.55 34.09
C LYS A 589 11.59 -18.70 35.01
N GLY A 590 11.87 -19.86 34.43
CA GLY A 590 12.22 -21.06 35.19
C GLY A 590 13.34 -21.85 34.51
N TRP A 591 14.23 -22.38 35.33
CA TRP A 591 15.26 -23.33 34.93
C TRP A 591 15.34 -24.44 35.98
N LYS A 592 15.39 -25.69 35.53
CA LYS A 592 15.71 -26.83 36.40
C LYS A 592 16.48 -27.89 35.61
N ASP A 593 17.55 -28.37 36.20
CA ASP A 593 18.37 -29.44 35.64
C ASP A 593 18.10 -30.76 36.37
N PHE A 594 17.45 -31.70 35.70
CA PHE A 594 17.17 -33.05 36.22
C PHE A 594 18.30 -34.05 35.92
N VAL A 595 19.34 -33.63 35.17
CA VAL A 595 20.48 -34.48 34.80
C VAL A 595 21.59 -34.36 35.83
N SER A 596 22.04 -33.12 36.10
CA SER A 596 23.19 -32.85 36.97
C SER A 596 22.90 -31.87 38.11
N ALA A 597 21.65 -31.46 38.31
CA ALA A 597 21.23 -30.48 39.32
C ALA A 597 22.00 -29.14 39.24
N SER A 598 22.46 -28.76 38.03
CA SER A 598 23.14 -27.48 37.80
C SER A 598 22.21 -26.30 38.09
N LYS A 599 22.67 -25.38 38.94
CA LYS A 599 21.98 -24.12 39.22
C LYS A 599 22.09 -23.12 38.06
N THR A 600 23.13 -23.26 37.24
CA THR A 600 23.33 -22.44 36.03
C THR A 600 22.80 -23.17 34.79
N PRO A 601 22.18 -22.45 33.86
CA PRO A 601 21.78 -23.01 32.57
C PRO A 601 22.95 -23.66 31.83
N VAL A 602 22.71 -24.85 31.28
CA VAL A 602 23.71 -25.59 30.51
C VAL A 602 23.03 -26.35 29.38
N ASP A 603 23.62 -26.30 28.19
CA ASP A 603 23.29 -27.16 27.06
C ASP A 603 24.56 -27.41 26.24
N THR A 604 25.15 -28.58 26.42
CA THR A 604 26.36 -29.02 25.70
C THR A 604 26.05 -29.67 24.36
N PHE A 605 24.78 -29.99 24.09
CA PHE A 605 24.35 -30.61 22.85
C PHE A 605 23.80 -29.58 21.86
N GLY A 606 22.97 -28.64 22.32
CA GLY A 606 22.44 -27.51 21.53
C GLY A 606 20.99 -27.66 21.08
N HIS A 607 20.40 -28.86 21.18
CA HIS A 607 19.03 -29.12 20.73
C HIS A 607 18.00 -28.32 21.55
N GLY A 608 18.13 -28.33 22.88
CA GLY A 608 17.24 -27.57 23.76
C GLY A 608 17.36 -26.05 23.55
N THR A 609 18.58 -25.54 23.36
CA THR A 609 18.83 -24.13 22.99
C THR A 609 18.10 -23.76 21.69
N PHE A 610 18.11 -24.65 20.69
CA PHE A 610 17.42 -24.45 19.43
C PHE A 610 15.90 -24.48 19.59
N MET A 611 15.35 -25.45 20.34
CA MET A 611 13.91 -25.52 20.61
C MET A 611 13.41 -24.27 21.35
N ALA A 612 14.17 -23.79 22.34
CA ALA A 612 13.87 -22.58 23.08
C ALA A 612 13.93 -21.32 22.20
N THR A 613 14.90 -21.28 21.28
CA THR A 613 14.99 -20.21 20.26
C THR A 613 13.75 -20.19 19.37
N LEU A 614 13.35 -21.35 18.83
CA LEU A 614 12.18 -21.45 17.94
C LEU A 614 10.87 -21.10 18.64
N ALA A 615 10.69 -21.55 19.89
CA ALA A 615 9.49 -21.27 20.66
C ALA A 615 9.32 -19.75 20.92
N ILE A 616 10.38 -19.05 21.34
CA ILE A 616 10.32 -17.60 21.59
C ILE A 616 10.29 -16.79 20.30
N GLU A 617 10.98 -17.20 19.23
CA GLU A 617 10.88 -16.51 17.95
C GLU A 617 9.47 -16.62 17.35
N SER A 618 8.78 -17.74 17.59
CA SER A 618 7.38 -17.96 17.18
C SER A 618 6.37 -17.24 18.08
N ALA A 619 6.69 -17.07 19.36
CA ALA A 619 5.87 -16.33 20.31
C ALA A 619 6.67 -15.44 21.29
N PRO A 620 7.14 -14.26 20.85
CA PRO A 620 7.91 -13.35 21.71
C PRO A 620 7.18 -12.82 22.95
N VAL A 621 5.85 -12.98 23.00
CA VAL A 621 5.00 -12.62 24.15
C VAL A 621 4.98 -13.70 25.24
N ALA A 622 5.38 -14.93 24.92
CA ALA A 622 5.36 -16.05 25.85
C ALA A 622 6.53 -16.01 26.84
N GLU A 623 6.36 -16.73 27.94
CA GLU A 623 7.38 -17.00 28.95
C GLU A 623 7.90 -18.44 28.80
N LEU A 624 9.19 -18.68 29.04
CA LEU A 624 9.78 -20.02 29.01
C LEU A 624 10.12 -20.54 30.40
N CYS A 625 9.86 -21.82 30.61
CA CYS A 625 10.44 -22.61 31.70
C CYS A 625 11.23 -23.76 31.07
N ILE A 626 12.52 -23.86 31.33
CA ILE A 626 13.37 -24.85 30.63
C ILE A 626 13.81 -25.92 31.63
N ALA A 627 13.47 -27.17 31.31
CA ALA A 627 13.87 -28.34 32.06
C ALA A 627 14.88 -29.15 31.24
N ARG A 628 16.09 -29.30 31.76
CA ARG A 628 17.07 -30.22 31.18
C ARG A 628 16.77 -31.63 31.66
N VAL A 629 16.38 -32.51 30.75
CA VAL A 629 15.98 -33.91 31.03
C VAL A 629 16.98 -34.94 30.52
N ALA A 630 17.80 -34.57 29.55
CA ALA A 630 18.89 -35.39 29.01
C ALA A 630 20.09 -34.51 28.65
N GLU A 631 21.28 -35.10 28.57
CA GLU A 631 22.45 -34.38 28.07
C GLU A 631 22.47 -34.32 26.54
N ASN A 632 22.07 -35.40 25.88
CA ASN A 632 22.00 -35.58 24.44
C ASN A 632 20.99 -36.70 24.10
N THR A 633 20.79 -36.97 22.81
CA THR A 633 19.86 -37.99 22.33
C THR A 633 20.15 -39.39 22.87
N ASP A 634 21.43 -39.79 22.98
CA ASP A 634 21.80 -41.12 23.46
C ASP A 634 21.41 -41.34 24.92
N LYS A 635 21.60 -40.31 25.76
CA LYS A 635 21.25 -40.36 27.20
C LYS A 635 19.75 -40.20 27.47
N LEU A 636 18.96 -39.77 26.50
CA LEU A 636 17.52 -39.62 26.65
C LEU A 636 16.83 -40.96 26.95
N THR A 637 17.28 -42.04 26.32
CA THR A 637 16.75 -43.42 26.48
C THR A 637 16.69 -43.87 27.94
N HIS A 638 17.60 -43.36 28.79
CA HIS A 638 17.71 -43.68 30.23
C HIS A 638 17.09 -42.62 31.15
N SER A 639 16.36 -41.66 30.61
CA SER A 639 15.78 -40.54 31.36
C SER A 639 14.24 -40.55 31.58
N PRO A 640 13.46 -41.65 31.43
CA PRO A 640 12.01 -41.62 31.68
C PRO A 640 11.58 -41.04 33.03
N SER A 641 12.25 -41.41 34.12
CA SER A 641 11.96 -40.90 35.46
C SER A 641 12.19 -39.39 35.57
N ARG A 642 13.31 -38.89 35.02
CA ARG A 642 13.63 -37.47 34.96
C ARG A 642 12.62 -36.67 34.14
N ILE A 643 12.15 -37.24 33.03
CA ILE A 643 11.11 -36.62 32.18
C ILE A 643 9.78 -36.56 32.95
N ALA A 644 9.40 -37.62 33.65
CA ALA A 644 8.21 -37.64 34.49
C ALA A 644 8.26 -36.55 35.58
N ASP A 645 9.40 -36.40 36.27
CA ASP A 645 9.58 -35.35 37.28
C ASP A 645 9.61 -33.94 36.66
N ALA A 646 10.19 -33.78 35.48
CA ALA A 646 10.18 -32.53 34.74
C ALA A 646 8.76 -32.13 34.29
N ILE A 647 7.91 -33.10 33.92
CA ILE A 647 6.50 -32.86 33.58
C ILE A 647 5.75 -32.33 34.82
N ARG A 648 5.96 -32.95 35.99
CA ARG A 648 5.37 -32.49 37.25
C ARG A 648 5.86 -31.10 37.62
N TRP A 649 7.17 -30.86 37.55
CA TRP A 649 7.75 -29.54 37.83
C TRP A 649 7.18 -28.46 36.91
N ALA A 650 7.14 -28.72 35.60
CA ALA A 650 6.64 -27.77 34.61
C ALA A 650 5.18 -27.40 34.89
N ALA A 651 4.33 -28.38 35.19
CA ALA A 651 2.91 -28.15 35.34
C ALA A 651 2.49 -27.65 36.72
N ILE A 652 3.17 -28.08 37.78
CA ILE A 652 2.76 -27.81 39.17
C ILE A 652 3.59 -26.67 39.76
N GLU A 653 4.92 -26.73 39.66
CA GLU A 653 5.79 -25.71 40.25
C GLU A 653 5.90 -24.46 39.37
N GLN A 654 6.02 -24.64 38.05
CA GLN A 654 6.12 -23.51 37.11
C GLN A 654 4.75 -23.04 36.60
N GLU A 655 3.73 -23.88 36.80
CA GLU A 655 2.37 -23.72 36.29
C GLU A 655 2.36 -23.30 34.81
N ALA A 656 3.10 -24.06 33.99
CA ALA A 656 3.11 -23.92 32.55
C ALA A 656 1.75 -24.25 31.94
N ASP A 657 1.40 -23.54 30.88
CA ASP A 657 0.17 -23.77 30.09
C ASP A 657 0.42 -24.82 28.99
N VAL A 658 1.64 -24.81 28.43
CA VAL A 658 2.07 -25.70 27.35
C VAL A 658 3.34 -26.43 27.75
N ILE A 659 3.40 -27.75 27.58
CA ILE A 659 4.61 -28.56 27.73
C ILE A 659 5.01 -29.07 26.34
N SER A 660 6.19 -28.66 25.89
CA SER A 660 6.79 -29.05 24.61
C SER A 660 7.86 -30.12 24.81
N MET A 661 7.69 -31.27 24.17
CA MET A 661 8.58 -32.42 24.22
C MET A 661 9.07 -32.76 22.81
N SER A 662 10.20 -32.19 22.40
CA SER A 662 10.75 -32.33 21.06
C SER A 662 11.59 -33.61 20.88
N PHE A 663 11.12 -34.70 21.48
CA PHE A 663 11.76 -36.00 21.48
C PHE A 663 10.73 -37.15 21.48
N GLY A 664 11.21 -38.37 21.22
CA GLY A 664 10.36 -39.56 21.23
C GLY A 664 11.12 -40.83 21.57
N PHE A 665 10.38 -41.82 22.08
CA PHE A 665 10.83 -43.15 22.42
C PHE A 665 10.13 -44.21 21.56
N PRO A 666 10.81 -45.33 21.26
CA PRO A 666 10.12 -46.52 20.82
C PRO A 666 9.32 -47.11 21.98
N GLY A 667 8.02 -47.29 21.75
CA GLY A 667 7.07 -47.84 22.72
C GLY A 667 6.75 -46.93 23.91
N THR A 668 5.66 -47.26 24.59
CA THR A 668 5.15 -46.52 25.75
C THR A 668 6.13 -46.53 26.92
N LYS A 669 6.30 -45.39 27.59
CA LYS A 669 7.04 -45.29 28.86
C LYS A 669 6.08 -45.00 29.99
N GLU A 670 5.87 -45.98 30.86
CA GLU A 670 4.83 -45.95 31.89
C GLU A 670 5.01 -44.78 32.87
N GLU A 671 6.24 -44.44 33.26
CA GLU A 671 6.46 -43.33 34.20
C GLU A 671 6.05 -41.97 33.61
N ILE A 672 6.34 -41.77 32.32
CA ILE A 672 5.98 -40.55 31.59
C ILE A 672 4.46 -40.50 31.38
N ALA A 673 3.82 -41.62 30.98
CA ALA A 673 2.37 -41.69 30.79
C ALA A 673 1.63 -41.36 32.09
N LYS A 674 2.04 -41.97 33.21
CA LYS A 674 1.49 -41.66 34.54
C LYS A 674 1.65 -40.19 34.90
N ALA A 675 2.81 -39.58 34.64
CA ALA A 675 3.02 -38.16 34.92
C ALA A 675 2.12 -37.26 34.06
N ILE A 676 1.91 -37.58 32.78
CA ILE A 676 1.00 -36.85 31.90
C ILE A 676 -0.44 -36.92 32.43
N ASP A 677 -0.91 -38.11 32.79
CA ASP A 677 -2.28 -38.29 33.32
C ASP A 677 -2.48 -37.65 34.69
N GLU A 678 -1.52 -37.79 35.60
CA GLU A 678 -1.51 -37.16 36.92
C GLU A 678 -1.62 -35.63 36.81
N VAL A 679 -0.77 -35.03 35.95
CA VAL A 679 -0.77 -33.60 35.70
C VAL A 679 -2.07 -33.16 35.01
N ARG A 680 -2.55 -33.91 34.01
CA ARG A 680 -3.81 -33.60 33.34
C ARG A 680 -4.97 -33.57 34.33
N ILE A 681 -5.07 -34.56 35.21
CA ILE A 681 -6.12 -34.65 36.22
C ILE A 681 -6.00 -33.49 37.22
N SER A 682 -4.82 -33.27 37.79
CA SER A 682 -4.59 -32.21 38.80
C SER A 682 -4.83 -30.80 38.24
N ARG A 683 -4.52 -30.57 36.96
CA ARG A 683 -4.80 -29.31 36.25
C ARG A 683 -6.24 -29.21 35.70
N LYS A 684 -7.12 -30.16 36.02
CA LYS A 684 -8.51 -30.25 35.51
C LYS A 684 -8.58 -30.19 33.97
N GLY A 685 -7.61 -30.82 33.34
CA GLY A 685 -7.41 -30.83 31.89
C GLY A 685 -6.87 -29.53 31.30
N LYS A 686 -6.65 -28.46 32.09
CA LYS A 686 -6.15 -27.15 31.61
C LYS A 686 -4.63 -27.10 31.51
N ILE A 687 -4.10 -27.96 30.65
CA ILE A 687 -2.69 -28.01 30.26
C ILE A 687 -2.58 -28.69 28.89
N ILE A 688 -1.68 -28.20 28.05
CA ILE A 688 -1.47 -28.70 26.69
C ILE A 688 -0.13 -29.43 26.62
N PHE A 689 -0.14 -30.67 26.17
CA PHE A 689 1.08 -31.43 25.89
C PHE A 689 1.30 -31.54 24.39
N LEU A 690 2.47 -31.13 23.92
CA LEU A 690 2.90 -31.22 22.53
C LEU A 690 4.13 -32.11 22.43
N ALA A 691 4.17 -32.99 21.43
CA ALA A 691 5.35 -33.81 21.19
C ALA A 691 5.63 -34.06 19.71
N SER A 692 6.91 -34.28 19.40
CA SER A 692 7.35 -34.61 18.05
C SER A 692 6.87 -36.01 17.64
N ALA A 693 6.24 -36.11 16.47
CA ALA A 693 5.73 -37.39 15.97
C ALA A 693 6.88 -38.40 15.69
N GLY A 694 8.03 -37.92 15.21
CA GLY A 694 9.19 -38.74 14.84
C GLY A 694 9.73 -38.39 13.45
N ASN A 695 10.96 -38.79 13.14
CA ASN A 695 11.66 -38.45 11.88
C ASN A 695 12.16 -39.70 11.11
N PHE A 696 11.63 -40.88 11.41
CA PHE A 696 12.18 -42.15 10.92
C PHE A 696 11.46 -42.69 9.66
N GLY A 697 10.69 -41.85 8.97
CA GLY A 697 10.03 -42.17 7.71
C GLY A 697 8.60 -42.71 7.86
N PRO A 698 7.94 -43.00 6.72
CA PRO A 698 6.50 -43.22 6.66
C PRO A 698 6.06 -44.57 7.24
N TYR A 699 6.95 -45.54 7.41
CA TYR A 699 6.64 -46.89 7.88
C TYR A 699 6.63 -47.05 9.41
N GLN A 700 6.69 -45.94 10.15
CA GLN A 700 6.67 -45.95 11.61
C GLN A 700 5.43 -45.21 12.14
N ASP A 701 4.92 -45.69 13.26
CA ASP A 701 3.89 -45.00 14.04
C ASP A 701 4.47 -43.79 14.79
N ASP A 702 3.58 -42.97 15.35
CA ASP A 702 3.97 -41.87 16.23
C ASP A 702 4.78 -42.37 17.44
N THR A 703 5.95 -41.78 17.65
CA THR A 703 6.81 -42.10 18.81
C THR A 703 6.15 -41.64 20.11
N PHE A 704 6.47 -42.31 21.22
CA PHE A 704 5.97 -41.90 22.53
C PHE A 704 6.82 -40.76 23.09
N PRO A 705 6.29 -39.64 23.63
CA PRO A 705 4.93 -39.47 24.13
C PRO A 705 3.90 -38.93 23.13
N ALA A 706 4.26 -38.68 21.87
CA ALA A 706 3.32 -38.16 20.87
C ALA A 706 2.13 -39.10 20.61
N SER A 707 2.31 -40.40 20.76
CA SER A 707 1.24 -41.41 20.69
C SER A 707 0.34 -41.48 21.94
N HIS A 708 0.63 -40.75 23.01
CA HIS A 708 -0.22 -40.72 24.20
C HIS A 708 -1.53 -39.96 23.92
N PRO A 709 -2.73 -40.46 24.30
CA PRO A 709 -4.01 -39.85 23.92
C PRO A 709 -4.21 -38.39 24.38
N ALA A 710 -3.55 -37.98 25.46
CA ALA A 710 -3.60 -36.61 25.97
C ALA A 710 -2.61 -35.64 25.30
N VAL A 711 -1.78 -36.12 24.38
CA VAL A 711 -0.69 -35.37 23.73
C VAL A 711 -1.04 -35.09 22.28
N ILE A 712 -0.74 -33.88 21.82
CA ILE A 712 -0.91 -33.47 20.42
C ILE A 712 0.40 -33.71 19.68
N ALA A 713 0.40 -34.67 18.75
CA ALA A 713 1.55 -35.00 17.92
C ALA A 713 1.75 -34.00 16.77
N PHE A 714 2.96 -33.48 16.60
CA PHE A 714 3.31 -32.58 15.49
C PHE A 714 4.27 -33.19 14.48
N ARG A 715 3.92 -33.01 13.21
CA ARG A 715 4.72 -33.36 12.03
C ARG A 715 5.39 -32.13 11.41
N ALA A 716 6.48 -32.36 10.68
CA ALA A 716 7.23 -31.30 10.02
C ALA A 716 6.71 -31.03 8.61
N THR A 717 6.50 -29.75 8.29
CA THR A 717 6.17 -29.31 6.94
C THR A 717 7.14 -28.24 6.46
N THR A 718 7.21 -28.06 5.14
CA THR A 718 7.72 -26.82 4.54
C THR A 718 6.81 -25.64 4.87
N SER A 719 7.28 -24.44 4.60
CA SER A 719 6.51 -23.19 4.71
C SER A 719 5.27 -23.14 3.81
N LEU A 720 5.22 -23.98 2.78
CA LEU A 720 4.09 -24.16 1.87
C LEU A 720 3.08 -25.21 2.36
N GLY A 721 3.30 -25.81 3.53
CA GLY A 721 2.46 -26.86 4.10
C GLY A 721 2.72 -28.26 3.54
N ARG A 722 3.80 -28.47 2.77
CA ARG A 722 4.18 -29.81 2.29
C ARG A 722 4.79 -30.62 3.43
N PHE A 723 4.15 -31.73 3.81
CA PHE A 723 4.68 -32.63 4.83
C PHE A 723 5.96 -33.31 4.35
N LEU A 724 6.98 -33.35 5.20
CA LEU A 724 8.24 -34.04 4.92
C LEU A 724 8.04 -35.56 4.85
N GLU A 725 8.82 -36.22 4.00
CA GLU A 725 8.81 -37.68 3.83
C GLU A 725 9.33 -38.43 5.06
N THR A 726 10.12 -37.75 5.90
CA THR A 726 10.65 -38.29 7.17
C THR A 726 9.59 -38.42 8.26
N ASN A 727 8.38 -37.85 8.08
CA ASN A 727 7.32 -37.96 9.06
C ASN A 727 6.71 -39.38 9.11
N PRO A 728 6.27 -39.84 10.29
CA PRO A 728 5.47 -41.06 10.43
C PRO A 728 4.09 -40.89 9.77
N THR A 729 3.54 -41.98 9.23
CA THR A 729 2.16 -41.99 8.73
C THR A 729 1.19 -42.37 9.85
N ASN A 730 -0.01 -41.77 9.82
CA ASN A 730 -1.13 -42.17 10.68
C ASN A 730 -2.40 -41.91 9.88
N GLU A 731 -2.86 -42.95 9.18
CA GLU A 731 -4.03 -42.83 8.29
C GLU A 731 -5.35 -42.83 9.05
N ASN A 732 -5.33 -43.18 10.33
CA ASN A 732 -6.54 -43.39 11.12
C ASN A 732 -7.02 -42.13 11.85
N ALA A 733 -6.14 -41.13 12.04
CA ALA A 733 -6.45 -39.90 12.77
C ALA A 733 -6.14 -38.64 11.95
N VAL A 734 -6.70 -37.50 12.41
CA VAL A 734 -6.26 -36.19 11.92
C VAL A 734 -4.89 -35.89 12.50
N VAL A 735 -3.94 -35.52 11.63
CA VAL A 735 -2.56 -35.20 12.01
C VAL A 735 -2.26 -33.73 11.75
N PHE A 736 -1.58 -33.10 12.70
CA PHE A 736 -1.16 -31.70 12.59
C PHE A 736 0.29 -31.60 12.12
N GLY A 737 0.54 -30.67 11.21
CA GLY A 737 1.87 -30.28 10.79
C GLY A 737 2.04 -28.77 10.85
N THR A 738 3.26 -28.31 11.13
CA THR A 738 3.63 -26.89 11.03
C THR A 738 5.07 -26.78 10.54
N PHE A 739 5.56 -25.54 10.41
CA PHE A 739 6.91 -25.21 9.98
C PHE A 739 7.95 -26.06 10.72
N GLY A 740 8.47 -27.08 10.05
CA GLY A 740 9.55 -27.94 10.53
C GLY A 740 10.73 -27.97 9.56
N ASP A 741 10.53 -27.43 8.36
CA ASP A 741 11.53 -27.13 7.35
C ASP A 741 11.48 -25.62 7.00
N ASP A 742 12.32 -25.16 6.07
CA ASP A 742 12.46 -23.74 5.70
C ASP A 742 12.77 -22.82 6.89
N ILE A 743 13.45 -23.34 7.92
CA ILE A 743 13.84 -22.57 9.11
C ILE A 743 14.94 -21.58 8.71
N PRO A 744 14.81 -20.28 9.02
CA PRO A 744 15.81 -19.27 8.68
C PRO A 744 17.21 -19.68 9.14
N GLN A 745 18.20 -19.56 8.24
CA GLN A 745 19.58 -20.00 8.49
C GLN A 745 20.17 -19.39 9.76
N ARG A 746 19.91 -18.10 10.01
CA ARG A 746 20.33 -17.38 11.24
C ARG A 746 19.95 -18.06 12.55
N LEU A 747 18.86 -18.85 12.57
CA LEU A 747 18.40 -19.56 13.78
C LEU A 747 19.06 -20.93 13.92
N ARG A 748 19.71 -21.44 12.88
CA ARG A 748 20.39 -22.73 12.81
C ARG A 748 21.92 -22.61 12.87
N GLU A 749 22.46 -21.39 12.86
CA GLU A 749 23.91 -21.15 12.85
C GLU A 749 24.60 -21.64 14.14
N TYR A 750 23.94 -21.48 15.29
CA TYR A 750 24.46 -22.00 16.55
C TYR A 750 24.33 -23.53 16.57
N ARG A 751 25.46 -24.25 16.53
CA ARG A 751 25.54 -25.72 16.45
C ARG A 751 24.70 -26.34 15.32
N SER A 752 24.99 -25.92 14.10
CA SER A 752 24.29 -26.34 12.87
C SER A 752 24.13 -27.85 12.68
N GLN A 753 25.04 -28.68 13.19
CA GLN A 753 24.93 -30.15 13.11
C GLN A 753 23.73 -30.71 13.89
N VAL A 754 23.28 -30.02 14.95
CA VAL A 754 22.16 -30.44 15.81
C VAL A 754 20.87 -29.68 15.45
N CYS A 755 20.99 -28.44 14.98
CA CYS A 755 19.86 -27.56 14.65
C CYS A 755 19.26 -27.85 13.26
N GLN A 756 18.77 -29.08 13.08
CA GLN A 756 18.26 -29.57 11.81
C GLN A 756 16.73 -29.43 11.67
N PRO A 757 16.21 -29.29 10.44
CA PRO A 757 14.78 -29.43 10.14
C PRO A 757 14.21 -30.76 10.61
N GLY A 758 12.96 -30.78 11.07
CA GLY A 758 12.28 -32.00 11.50
C GLY A 758 11.13 -31.76 12.48
N THR A 759 10.53 -32.86 12.96
CA THR A 759 9.35 -32.83 13.85
C THR A 759 9.63 -32.16 15.20
N SER A 760 10.86 -32.21 15.69
CA SER A 760 11.31 -31.47 16.88
C SER A 760 11.12 -29.97 16.71
N ALA A 761 11.59 -29.40 15.59
CA ALA A 761 11.43 -27.98 15.31
C ALA A 761 9.96 -27.58 15.14
N ALA A 762 9.18 -28.40 14.42
CA ALA A 762 7.73 -28.18 14.27
C ALA A 762 7.00 -28.18 15.63
N THR A 763 7.41 -29.05 16.56
CA THR A 763 6.82 -29.13 17.90
C THR A 763 7.10 -27.86 18.72
N ALA A 764 8.34 -27.34 18.68
CA ALA A 764 8.68 -26.10 19.36
C ALA A 764 7.92 -24.89 18.78
N ILE A 765 7.80 -24.82 17.46
CA ILE A 765 7.04 -23.77 16.76
C ILE A 765 5.54 -23.87 17.08
N ALA A 766 4.99 -25.08 17.12
CA ALA A 766 3.62 -25.33 17.57
C ALA A 766 3.39 -24.88 19.02
N GLY A 767 4.36 -25.09 19.91
CA GLY A 767 4.35 -24.57 21.27
C GLY A 767 4.27 -23.05 21.31
N GLY A 768 5.05 -22.38 20.45
CA GLY A 768 4.94 -20.93 20.25
C GLY A 768 3.56 -20.52 19.75
N ILE A 769 3.03 -21.17 18.69
CA ILE A 769 1.71 -20.86 18.13
C ILE A 769 0.60 -21.06 19.19
N ALA A 770 0.67 -22.12 19.99
CA ALA A 770 -0.23 -22.37 21.11
C ALA A 770 -0.19 -21.22 22.13
N ALA A 771 1.01 -20.80 22.55
CA ALA A 771 1.15 -19.71 23.51
C ALA A 771 0.69 -18.37 22.94
N MET A 772 0.94 -18.12 21.65
CA MET A 772 0.47 -16.94 20.92
C MET A 772 -1.06 -16.89 20.92
N ILE A 773 -1.75 -17.97 20.50
CA ILE A 773 -3.22 -17.97 20.46
C ILE A 773 -3.82 -17.88 21.85
N LEU A 774 -3.26 -18.56 22.87
CA LEU A 774 -3.70 -18.42 24.26
C LEU A 774 -3.52 -16.99 24.77
N SER A 775 -2.39 -16.35 24.47
CA SER A 775 -2.15 -14.96 24.85
C SER A 775 -3.18 -14.03 24.22
N TYR A 776 -3.55 -14.28 22.96
CA TYR A 776 -4.63 -13.55 22.29
C TYR A 776 -6.00 -13.81 22.95
N VAL A 777 -6.33 -15.07 23.25
CA VAL A 777 -7.57 -15.45 23.94
C VAL A 777 -7.72 -14.72 25.29
N THR A 778 -6.62 -14.49 26.01
CA THR A 778 -6.68 -13.74 27.29
C THR A 778 -7.06 -12.27 27.13
N VAL A 779 -6.84 -11.65 25.96
CA VAL A 779 -7.17 -10.25 25.72
C VAL A 779 -8.44 -10.05 24.90
N LEU A 780 -8.97 -11.12 24.29
CA LEU A 780 -10.22 -11.08 23.50
C LEU A 780 -11.40 -10.42 24.23
N PRO A 781 -11.69 -10.72 25.52
CA PRO A 781 -12.79 -10.07 26.23
C PRO A 781 -12.65 -8.54 26.35
N MET A 782 -11.44 -8.00 26.23
CA MET A 782 -11.20 -6.55 26.25
C MET A 782 -11.33 -5.90 24.86
N LEU A 783 -11.31 -6.70 23.80
CA LEU A 783 -11.29 -6.25 22.40
C LEU A 783 -12.68 -6.29 21.74
N VAL A 784 -13.63 -7.03 22.32
CA VAL A 784 -14.96 -7.25 21.75
C VAL A 784 -16.03 -7.02 22.81
N THR A 785 -16.98 -6.10 22.55
CA THR A 785 -18.09 -5.76 23.46
C THR A 785 -19.30 -6.68 23.23
N TRP A 786 -19.26 -7.92 23.73
CA TRP A 786 -20.36 -8.90 23.65
C TRP A 786 -20.63 -9.55 25.02
N GLU A 787 -21.87 -9.98 25.28
CA GLU A 787 -22.30 -10.53 26.57
C GLU A 787 -21.41 -11.67 27.09
N ASP A 788 -21.11 -11.61 28.39
CA ASP A 788 -20.15 -12.44 29.12
C ASP A 788 -20.30 -13.95 28.88
N LYS A 789 -19.38 -14.51 28.09
CA LYS A 789 -19.17 -15.97 27.94
C LYS A 789 -17.71 -16.39 28.14
N VAL A 790 -17.04 -15.77 29.10
CA VAL A 790 -15.64 -16.03 29.51
C VAL A 790 -15.38 -17.52 29.81
N GLY A 791 -16.41 -18.25 30.29
CA GLY A 791 -16.31 -19.68 30.58
C GLY A 791 -15.89 -20.56 29.40
N LEU A 792 -16.40 -20.28 28.19
CA LEU A 792 -16.13 -21.10 27.00
C LEU A 792 -14.68 -20.92 26.51
N LEU A 793 -14.16 -19.69 26.54
CA LEU A 793 -12.76 -19.41 26.18
C LEU A 793 -11.77 -20.16 27.08
N SER A 794 -12.16 -20.49 28.31
CA SER A 794 -11.29 -21.28 29.21
C SER A 794 -11.05 -22.72 28.74
N ILE A 795 -11.85 -23.22 27.79
CA ILE A 795 -11.66 -24.52 27.14
C ILE A 795 -10.40 -24.50 26.24
N SER A 796 -9.94 -23.33 25.77
CA SER A 796 -8.72 -23.22 24.97
C SER A 796 -7.47 -23.77 25.64
N TRP A 797 -7.45 -23.89 26.98
CA TRP A 797 -6.35 -24.47 27.75
C TRP A 797 -6.38 -26.00 27.84
N THR A 798 -7.41 -26.67 27.31
CA THR A 798 -7.48 -28.13 27.31
C THR A 798 -6.92 -28.72 26.02
N THR A 799 -6.45 -29.98 26.07
CA THR A 799 -6.00 -30.70 24.86
C THR A 799 -7.06 -30.66 23.75
N GLU A 800 -8.32 -30.93 24.08
CA GLU A 800 -9.43 -30.93 23.11
C GLU A 800 -9.69 -29.53 22.55
N GLY A 801 -9.75 -28.50 23.41
CA GLY A 801 -9.97 -27.13 22.97
C GLY A 801 -8.83 -26.63 22.07
N MET A 802 -7.59 -26.97 22.40
CA MET A 802 -6.44 -26.62 21.57
C MET A 802 -6.43 -27.38 20.23
N GLN A 803 -6.85 -28.66 20.21
CA GLN A 803 -7.03 -29.39 18.94
C GLN A 803 -8.10 -28.73 18.06
N LYS A 804 -9.22 -28.31 18.63
CA LYS A 804 -10.29 -27.56 17.93
C LYS A 804 -9.76 -26.23 17.38
N LEU A 805 -8.96 -25.51 18.16
CA LEU A 805 -8.30 -24.27 17.70
C LEU A 805 -7.28 -24.51 16.59
N PHE A 806 -6.39 -25.50 16.74
CA PHE A 806 -5.43 -25.84 15.69
C PHE A 806 -6.14 -26.24 14.41
N HIS A 807 -7.16 -27.09 14.49
CA HIS A 807 -7.97 -27.45 13.33
C HIS A 807 -8.59 -26.21 12.66
N ARG A 808 -9.12 -25.28 13.46
CA ARG A 808 -9.72 -24.03 12.96
C ARG A 808 -8.70 -23.10 12.29
N MET A 809 -7.45 -23.14 12.74
CA MET A 809 -6.31 -22.39 12.21
C MET A 809 -5.53 -23.15 11.11
N SER A 810 -5.99 -24.33 10.70
CA SER A 810 -5.27 -25.18 9.74
C SER A 810 -5.91 -25.19 8.36
N ASP A 811 -5.06 -25.31 7.35
CA ASP A 811 -5.44 -25.69 6.00
C ASP A 811 -5.58 -27.22 5.87
N ASP A 812 -6.57 -27.67 5.08
CA ASP A 812 -6.72 -29.09 4.73
C ASP A 812 -5.73 -29.45 3.61
N MET A 813 -4.80 -30.35 3.92
CA MET A 813 -3.80 -30.82 2.95
C MET A 813 -4.16 -32.19 2.35
N GLY A 814 -5.40 -32.66 2.57
CA GLY A 814 -5.86 -33.99 2.18
C GLY A 814 -5.33 -35.09 3.10
N ASN A 815 -5.89 -36.29 2.98
CA ASN A 815 -5.47 -37.48 3.76
C ASN A 815 -5.44 -37.24 5.28
N ARG A 816 -6.41 -36.46 5.80
CA ARG A 816 -6.52 -36.09 7.22
C ARG A 816 -5.31 -35.28 7.75
N LYS A 817 -4.48 -34.72 6.86
CA LYS A 817 -3.34 -33.87 7.20
C LYS A 817 -3.77 -32.41 7.28
N ARG A 818 -3.47 -31.76 8.41
CA ARG A 818 -3.82 -30.36 8.69
C ARG A 818 -2.55 -29.54 8.86
N PHE A 819 -2.33 -28.56 7.98
CA PHE A 819 -1.21 -27.64 8.09
C PHE A 819 -1.60 -26.42 8.93
N LEU A 820 -0.98 -26.25 10.08
CA LEU A 820 -1.26 -25.17 11.02
C LEU A 820 -0.73 -23.83 10.48
N ASN A 821 -1.66 -22.97 10.07
CA ASN A 821 -1.39 -21.70 9.41
C ASN A 821 -2.08 -20.55 10.15
N PRO A 822 -1.57 -20.15 11.33
CA PRO A 822 -2.17 -19.06 12.09
C PRO A 822 -2.10 -17.73 11.34
N ILE A 823 -1.13 -17.56 10.43
CA ILE A 823 -1.01 -16.36 9.59
C ILE A 823 -2.28 -16.19 8.77
N LYS A 824 -2.71 -17.25 8.08
CA LYS A 824 -3.97 -17.26 7.32
C LYS A 824 -5.20 -17.08 8.23
N PHE A 825 -5.20 -17.71 9.41
CA PHE A 825 -6.31 -17.55 10.35
C PHE A 825 -6.54 -16.07 10.72
N PHE A 826 -5.47 -15.33 11.01
CA PHE A 826 -5.51 -13.91 11.35
C PHE A 826 -5.72 -13.01 10.12
N SER A 827 -5.17 -13.34 8.94
CA SER A 827 -5.36 -12.55 7.72
C SER A 827 -6.80 -12.65 7.18
N ASP A 828 -7.38 -13.85 7.17
CA ASP A 828 -8.75 -14.09 6.68
C ASP A 828 -9.80 -13.48 7.63
N ARG A 829 -9.41 -13.13 8.86
CA ARG A 829 -10.27 -12.58 9.91
C ARG A 829 -9.66 -11.31 10.48
N PRO A 830 -9.68 -10.19 9.73
CA PRO A 830 -8.93 -8.99 10.09
C PRO A 830 -9.43 -8.36 11.40
N THR A 831 -10.72 -8.50 11.74
CA THR A 831 -11.30 -7.93 12.97
C THR A 831 -11.22 -8.88 14.16
N ASP A 832 -11.08 -8.32 15.36
CA ASP A 832 -11.09 -9.11 16.60
C ASP A 832 -12.44 -9.81 16.84
N LEU A 833 -13.55 -9.19 16.41
CA LEU A 833 -14.87 -9.81 16.44
C LEU A 833 -14.93 -11.05 15.52
N ALA A 834 -14.40 -10.99 14.29
CA ALA A 834 -14.39 -12.14 13.39
C ALA A 834 -13.54 -13.30 13.94
N ARG A 835 -12.39 -12.97 14.56
CA ARG A 835 -11.53 -13.96 15.24
C ARG A 835 -12.20 -14.54 16.48
N TYR A 836 -12.85 -13.70 17.28
CA TYR A 836 -13.64 -14.12 18.44
C TYR A 836 -14.74 -15.09 18.03
N CYS A 837 -15.58 -14.75 17.04
CA CYS A 837 -16.63 -15.66 16.57
C CYS A 837 -16.05 -16.98 16.05
N ALA A 838 -14.96 -16.94 15.28
CA ALA A 838 -14.34 -18.17 14.77
C ALA A 838 -13.78 -19.08 15.86
N ILE A 839 -13.20 -18.51 16.93
CA ILE A 839 -12.74 -19.23 18.12
C ILE A 839 -13.92 -19.75 18.92
N TYR A 840 -14.94 -18.93 19.11
CA TYR A 840 -16.14 -19.27 19.84
C TYR A 840 -16.88 -20.45 19.20
N ASP A 841 -17.14 -20.37 17.89
CA ASP A 841 -17.85 -21.38 17.11
C ASP A 841 -17.14 -22.74 17.16
N CYS A 842 -15.80 -22.76 17.07
CA CYS A 842 -15.07 -24.02 17.10
C CYS A 842 -15.01 -24.65 18.50
N LEU A 843 -15.06 -23.83 19.57
CA LEU A 843 -15.10 -24.33 20.95
C LEU A 843 -16.50 -24.77 21.39
N GLN A 844 -17.56 -24.29 20.72
CA GLN A 844 -18.95 -24.73 20.98
C GLN A 844 -19.31 -26.07 20.35
N GLY A 845 -18.73 -26.38 19.19
CA GLY A 845 -19.01 -27.63 18.48
C GLY A 845 -18.65 -28.84 19.35
N LYS A 846 -19.60 -29.76 19.55
CA LYS A 846 -19.34 -31.05 20.21
C LYS A 846 -18.46 -31.90 19.32
#